data_AF-A0A9P4HMF7-F1
#
_entry.id   AF-A0A9P4HMF7-F1
#
_cell.length_a   1.000
_cell.length_b   1.000
_cell.length_c   1.000
_cell.angle_alpha   90.00
_cell.angle_beta   90.00
_cell.angle_gamma   90.00
#
_symmetry.space_group_name_H-M   'P 1'
#
loop_
_entity.id
_entity.type
_entity.pdbx_description
1 polymer ?
#
loop_
_entity_poly.entity_id
_entity_poly.type
_entity_poly.pdbx_seq_one_letter_code
_entity_poly.pdbx_strand_id
1 'polypeptide(L)'
;MATMGLPSRMFPTDEELGKRDDDHRPIAPKTWWAAGSALPYLRRRRLAISLVAILLFWLLYHSVLSGASVQSITAPENAAQQDDRSGALVAPTGAPPRSSQDDTASTEHYYNGHIRFFELGASLHAVSGTGGLRPNNRNVLFAASNLQSVSALIPLACEMAKWDRNYVHFTIMGRYDLTLAEILEVNGVDRRICGIAWHDARPDYVLYSSDYRAEAVVTSAMAHIQNFVHPQAVITDDSVREDVFFTKGVRSRAEMYNLPVIEIPKDQAENFEWITRLDSGSLKSWHLPSIDILIHASAESSGSLIRLIKSLESADYAGMKPPRLIIELPANIDAPTQQYLDTLVWPPSKTKKSPLEPDSIVLTHRITNQKISGEEASVRFLETFYPPKQANSHVLLLSTNVELSPQYYHYLRFNLLEYKYSTFGSGNTGNLFGISLEIPAYYLNGTTDFVPLGLDAMLDPKYAAKGEPDDAIPFLWQAPNSNAALYFGDKWKEIHSFLRFRLAAFHSQKEPTPRPRTIHESQPSWMEYMLELMRVRGYSMLYPGISPSRALVSVHNELYQPPEEHSSPETHDTPPTTPDPDHDEPPPSAADAEPFLTGSMSPPPPRPSTPEPPLAAANTPLHLLLPFNADPPELAHMPELSHSGDLLSAEDSKQLAEDVTARFREAIGRCPAPPEGMFRRVVSGSARDLFCLGDDDDGDFESLEPPVMEVEIIEGGAAAETSAAVAAAATTAAAMTAQAAVGGTERNIERS
;
A
#
# COMPACT_ATOMS: atom_id res chain seq x y z
N MET A 1 -18.13 21.13 -63.24
CA MET A 1 -17.72 20.25 -64.36
C MET A 1 -16.86 19.15 -63.75
N ALA A 2 -17.41 17.96 -63.49
CA ALA A 2 -17.53 16.83 -64.42
C ALA A 2 -16.15 16.27 -64.82
N THR A 3 -15.76 14.99 -64.66
CA THR A 3 -16.53 13.74 -64.52
C THR A 3 -15.62 12.53 -64.24
N MET A 4 -16.11 11.61 -63.40
CA MET A 4 -16.18 10.13 -63.52
C MET A 4 -14.96 9.20 -63.53
N GLY A 5 -15.11 8.12 -62.72
CA GLY A 5 -14.52 6.78 -62.98
C GLY A 5 -14.57 5.79 -61.80
N LEU A 6 -15.75 5.19 -61.51
CA LEU A 6 -15.98 3.98 -60.67
C LEU A 6 -16.04 2.73 -61.57
N PRO A 7 -15.79 1.48 -61.10
CA PRO A 7 -16.84 0.60 -60.50
C PRO A 7 -16.28 -0.41 -59.44
N SER A 8 -16.98 -1.27 -58.67
CA SER A 8 -18.39 -1.54 -58.28
C SER A 8 -18.44 -2.65 -57.21
N ARG A 9 -19.36 -2.53 -56.21
CA ARG A 9 -20.27 -3.53 -55.56
C ARG A 9 -19.71 -4.88 -55.01
N MET A 10 -20.20 -5.48 -53.90
CA MET A 10 -21.57 -5.66 -53.38
C MET A 10 -21.59 -5.88 -51.85
N PHE A 11 -22.63 -5.35 -51.19
CA PHE A 11 -23.23 -5.87 -49.94
C PHE A 11 -24.53 -6.63 -50.30
N PRO A 12 -25.02 -7.55 -49.45
CA PRO A 12 -26.45 -7.85 -49.35
C PRO A 12 -27.07 -7.26 -48.07
N THR A 13 -28.20 -6.58 -48.31
CA THR A 13 -29.28 -6.08 -47.44
C THR A 13 -29.93 -7.21 -46.62
N ASP A 14 -30.36 -7.01 -45.36
CA ASP A 14 -31.47 -6.20 -44.82
C ASP A 14 -32.86 -6.77 -45.18
N GLU A 15 -33.58 -7.32 -44.18
CA GLU A 15 -35.03 -7.54 -44.21
C GLU A 15 -35.61 -7.59 -42.76
N GLU A 16 -36.43 -6.57 -42.50
CA GLU A 16 -37.74 -6.62 -41.81
C GLU A 16 -37.82 -6.50 -40.27
N LEU A 17 -38.13 -5.25 -39.87
CA LEU A 17 -38.80 -4.82 -38.65
C LEU A 17 -40.07 -5.62 -38.33
N GLY A 18 -40.24 -5.98 -37.04
CA GLY A 18 -41.53 -6.46 -36.54
C GLY A 18 -41.62 -6.60 -35.02
N LYS A 19 -42.24 -5.59 -34.40
CA LYS A 19 -43.06 -5.66 -33.18
C LYS A 19 -42.39 -5.60 -31.79
N ARG A 20 -42.70 -4.47 -31.14
CA ARG A 20 -42.82 -4.20 -29.70
C ARG A 20 -43.69 -5.26 -29.00
N ASP A 21 -43.17 -5.85 -27.92
CA ASP A 21 -43.98 -6.38 -26.80
C ASP A 21 -43.14 -6.37 -25.51
N ASP A 22 -43.84 -5.99 -24.44
CA ASP A 22 -43.40 -5.68 -23.08
C ASP A 22 -43.17 -6.95 -22.22
N ASP A 23 -42.56 -6.71 -21.04
CA ASP A 23 -42.63 -7.49 -19.80
C ASP A 23 -41.98 -8.89 -19.70
N HIS A 24 -40.75 -8.92 -19.17
CA HIS A 24 -40.23 -10.10 -18.47
C HIS A 24 -39.78 -9.76 -17.04
N ARG A 25 -40.67 -10.01 -16.08
CA ARG A 25 -40.33 -10.29 -14.67
C ARG A 25 -39.83 -11.73 -14.56
N PRO A 26 -38.77 -12.02 -13.78
CA PRO A 26 -38.42 -13.40 -13.48
C PRO A 26 -39.35 -13.98 -12.41
N ILE A 27 -40.10 -15.03 -12.77
CA ILE A 27 -40.89 -15.87 -11.85
C ILE A 27 -40.08 -17.14 -11.53
N ALA A 28 -40.05 -17.47 -10.24
CA ALA A 28 -39.37 -18.59 -9.61
C ALA A 28 -39.67 -19.98 -10.23
N PRO A 29 -38.73 -20.95 -10.16
CA PRO A 29 -39.00 -22.31 -10.57
C PRO A 29 -39.68 -23.13 -9.44
N LYS A 30 -40.85 -23.70 -9.76
CA LYS A 30 -41.51 -24.75 -8.97
C LYS A 30 -40.96 -26.13 -9.33
N THR A 31 -40.51 -26.81 -8.29
CA THR A 31 -40.43 -28.26 -8.05
C THR A 31 -41.23 -29.18 -9.00
N TRP A 32 -40.53 -30.17 -9.56
CA TRP A 32 -41.10 -31.37 -10.19
C TRP A 32 -40.50 -32.64 -9.59
N TRP A 33 -41.28 -33.35 -8.78
CA TRP A 33 -41.13 -34.78 -8.52
C TRP A 33 -42.44 -35.47 -8.89
N ALA A 34 -42.41 -36.46 -9.78
CA ALA A 34 -42.93 -37.82 -9.50
C ALA A 34 -42.85 -38.76 -10.71
N ALA A 35 -42.33 -39.96 -10.41
CA ALA A 35 -42.54 -41.28 -11.03
C ALA A 35 -42.02 -41.52 -12.45
N GLY A 36 -41.37 -42.63 -12.79
CA GLY A 36 -41.12 -43.88 -12.08
C GLY A 36 -40.83 -44.99 -13.10
N SER A 37 -40.02 -45.96 -12.70
CA SER A 37 -39.73 -47.25 -13.37
C SER A 37 -38.68 -47.27 -14.52
N ALA A 38 -37.49 -47.79 -14.22
CA ALA A 38 -36.75 -48.76 -15.05
C ALA A 38 -35.45 -49.21 -14.37
N LEU A 39 -35.49 -50.38 -13.72
CA LEU A 39 -34.31 -51.18 -13.33
C LEU A 39 -34.28 -52.41 -14.25
N PRO A 40 -33.28 -52.54 -15.13
CA PRO A 40 -32.27 -53.58 -14.89
C PRO A 40 -30.84 -53.19 -15.37
N TYR A 41 -30.39 -51.94 -15.18
CA TYR A 41 -29.03 -51.52 -15.59
C TYR A 41 -27.99 -51.46 -14.44
N LEU A 42 -28.42 -51.53 -13.19
CA LEU A 42 -27.54 -51.29 -12.02
C LEU A 42 -26.79 -52.53 -11.47
N ARG A 43 -27.11 -53.77 -11.92
CA ARG A 43 -26.35 -54.97 -11.51
C ARG A 43 -25.05 -55.19 -12.29
N ARG A 44 -24.93 -54.71 -13.53
CA ARG A 44 -23.69 -54.84 -14.33
C ARG A 44 -22.61 -53.83 -13.92
N ARG A 45 -23.00 -52.66 -13.42
CA ARG A 45 -22.07 -51.60 -12.99
C ARG A 45 -21.33 -51.98 -11.70
N ARG A 46 -21.98 -52.68 -10.77
CA ARG A 46 -21.34 -53.12 -9.52
C ARG A 46 -20.26 -54.20 -9.76
N LEU A 47 -20.50 -55.13 -10.68
CA LEU A 47 -19.49 -56.13 -11.10
C LEU A 47 -18.29 -55.49 -11.81
N ALA A 48 -18.52 -54.49 -12.66
CA ALA A 48 -17.43 -53.76 -13.33
C ALA A 48 -16.58 -52.96 -12.34
N ILE A 49 -17.20 -52.31 -11.35
CA ILE A 49 -16.48 -51.55 -10.31
C ILE A 49 -15.67 -52.50 -9.42
N SER A 50 -16.20 -53.66 -9.06
CA SER A 50 -15.45 -54.67 -8.29
C SER A 50 -14.24 -55.20 -9.04
N LEU A 51 -14.34 -55.44 -10.36
CA LEU A 51 -13.20 -55.85 -11.18
C LEU A 51 -12.13 -54.76 -11.30
N VAL A 52 -12.53 -53.49 -11.45
CA VAL A 52 -11.60 -52.35 -11.49
C VAL A 52 -10.90 -52.17 -10.13
N ALA A 53 -11.63 -52.32 -9.02
CA ALA A 53 -11.06 -52.22 -7.68
C ALA A 53 -10.05 -53.35 -7.41
N ILE A 54 -10.34 -54.59 -7.85
CA ILE A 54 -9.41 -55.72 -7.73
C ILE A 54 -8.16 -55.50 -8.59
N LEU A 55 -8.31 -54.95 -9.79
CA LEU A 55 -7.18 -54.64 -10.69
C LEU A 55 -6.30 -53.51 -10.13
N LEU A 56 -6.90 -52.46 -9.55
CA LEU A 56 -6.17 -51.40 -8.85
C LEU A 56 -5.44 -51.93 -7.62
N PHE A 57 -6.07 -52.81 -6.86
CA PHE A 57 -5.43 -53.44 -5.70
C PHE A 57 -4.29 -54.37 -6.11
N TRP A 58 -4.44 -55.11 -7.20
CA TRP A 58 -3.37 -55.93 -7.77
C TRP A 58 -2.20 -55.09 -8.28
N LEU A 59 -2.46 -53.97 -8.97
CA LEU A 59 -1.43 -53.04 -9.41
C LEU A 59 -0.68 -52.38 -8.24
N LEU A 60 -1.41 -51.94 -7.21
CA LEU A 60 -0.81 -51.37 -5.99
C LEU A 60 0.02 -52.38 -5.22
N TYR A 61 -0.49 -53.61 -5.08
CA TYR A 61 0.25 -54.70 -4.44
C TYR A 61 1.53 -55.03 -5.21
N HIS A 62 1.47 -55.07 -6.55
CA HIS A 62 2.66 -55.34 -7.36
C HIS A 62 3.65 -54.17 -7.38
N SER A 63 3.19 -52.91 -7.36
CA SER A 63 4.06 -51.73 -7.31
C SER A 63 4.75 -51.52 -5.96
N VAL A 64 4.16 -52.02 -4.87
CA VAL A 64 4.76 -51.96 -3.52
C VAL A 64 5.71 -53.14 -3.29
N LEU A 65 5.44 -54.32 -3.88
CA LEU A 65 6.30 -55.50 -3.75
C LEU A 65 7.46 -55.52 -4.76
N SER A 66 7.33 -54.81 -5.89
CA SER A 66 8.40 -54.59 -6.87
C SER A 66 8.86 -53.15 -6.73
N GLY A 67 9.91 -52.90 -5.95
CA GLY A 67 10.48 -51.57 -5.74
C GLY A 67 11.01 -50.94 -7.02
N ALA A 68 10.11 -50.39 -7.84
CA ALA A 68 10.41 -49.66 -9.06
C ALA A 68 10.13 -48.17 -8.79
N SER A 69 11.22 -47.42 -8.61
CA SER A 69 11.21 -45.97 -8.63
C SER A 69 10.68 -45.46 -9.97
N VAL A 70 9.76 -44.50 -9.91
CA VAL A 70 9.25 -43.77 -11.08
C VAL A 70 10.41 -42.97 -11.67
N GLN A 71 10.94 -43.43 -12.80
CA GLN A 71 11.90 -42.71 -13.62
C GLN A 71 11.23 -41.48 -14.24
N SER A 72 11.83 -40.33 -13.99
CA SER A 72 11.54 -39.06 -14.63
C SER A 72 11.85 -39.15 -16.13
N ILE A 73 10.99 -38.53 -16.94
CA ILE A 73 11.07 -38.48 -18.40
C ILE A 73 12.41 -37.86 -18.83
N THR A 74 13.22 -38.64 -19.55
CA THR A 74 14.48 -38.21 -20.17
C THR A 74 14.22 -37.47 -21.48
N ALA A 75 14.90 -36.33 -21.63
CA ALA A 75 15.08 -35.62 -22.90
C ALA A 75 15.94 -36.46 -23.86
N PRO A 76 15.83 -36.26 -25.20
CA PRO A 76 16.50 -37.12 -26.17
C PRO A 76 18.02 -36.92 -26.12
N GLU A 77 18.68 -38.04 -25.88
CA GLU A 77 20.12 -38.26 -25.93
C GLU A 77 20.63 -38.11 -27.37
N ASN A 78 21.47 -37.11 -27.61
CA ASN A 78 22.55 -37.17 -28.59
C ASN A 78 23.59 -36.07 -28.28
N ALA A 79 24.85 -36.50 -28.19
CA ALA A 79 26.09 -35.72 -28.05
C ALA A 79 26.42 -35.18 -26.64
N ALA A 80 27.10 -36.01 -25.83
CA ALA A 80 28.54 -35.85 -25.59
C ALA A 80 28.97 -36.78 -24.45
N GLN A 81 29.70 -37.82 -24.84
CA GLN A 81 30.54 -38.63 -23.98
C GLN A 81 31.60 -37.75 -23.31
N GLN A 82 31.47 -37.45 -22.01
CA GLN A 82 32.60 -36.95 -21.23
C GLN A 82 32.47 -37.20 -19.72
N ASP A 83 33.37 -38.06 -19.24
CA ASP A 83 33.90 -38.23 -17.89
C ASP A 83 32.94 -38.22 -16.69
N ASP A 84 32.62 -39.45 -16.28
CA ASP A 84 32.31 -39.81 -14.91
C ASP A 84 33.58 -39.68 -14.04
N ARG A 85 33.80 -38.50 -13.47
CA ARG A 85 34.68 -38.27 -12.32
C ARG A 85 33.98 -37.36 -11.34
N SER A 86 33.52 -37.95 -10.24
CA SER A 86 33.21 -37.28 -8.98
C SER A 86 34.47 -36.69 -8.35
N GLY A 87 35.07 -35.72 -9.04
CA GLY A 87 35.99 -34.74 -8.48
C GLY A 87 35.21 -33.46 -8.17
N ALA A 88 35.60 -32.73 -7.13
CA ALA A 88 35.10 -31.37 -6.92
C ALA A 88 35.24 -30.58 -8.23
N LEU A 89 34.16 -29.91 -8.65
CA LEU A 89 34.19 -29.07 -9.85
C LEU A 89 35.23 -27.96 -9.62
N VAL A 90 36.42 -28.10 -10.20
CA VAL A 90 37.47 -27.09 -10.11
C VAL A 90 37.21 -26.03 -11.17
N ALA A 91 37.15 -24.76 -10.75
CA ALA A 91 37.02 -23.64 -11.67
C ALA A 91 38.22 -23.60 -12.64
N PRO A 92 38.00 -23.46 -13.95
CA PRO A 92 39.07 -23.43 -14.92
C PRO A 92 39.96 -22.19 -14.71
N THR A 93 41.27 -22.38 -14.67
CA THR A 93 42.25 -21.31 -14.56
C THR A 93 42.83 -20.98 -15.94
N GLY A 94 42.80 -19.71 -16.33
CA GLY A 94 43.37 -19.21 -17.59
C GLY A 94 42.35 -18.82 -18.66
N ALA A 95 42.85 -18.46 -19.84
CA ALA A 95 42.03 -17.98 -20.96
C ALA A 95 41.26 -19.12 -21.64
N PRO A 96 39.98 -18.91 -22.01
CA PRO A 96 39.22 -19.91 -22.73
C PRO A 96 39.72 -20.07 -24.18
N PRO A 97 39.52 -21.26 -24.78
CA PRO A 97 39.91 -21.50 -26.17
C PRO A 97 39.23 -20.50 -27.11
N ARG A 98 40.03 -19.83 -27.96
CA ARG A 98 39.53 -18.90 -28.98
C ARG A 98 38.94 -19.68 -30.15
N SER A 99 37.78 -19.25 -30.63
CA SER A 99 37.23 -19.74 -31.88
C SER A 99 38.09 -19.20 -33.03
N SER A 100 38.34 -20.00 -34.07
CA SER A 100 39.16 -19.59 -35.23
C SER A 100 38.45 -18.60 -36.16
N GLN A 101 37.32 -18.02 -35.76
CA GLN A 101 36.57 -17.00 -36.50
C GLN A 101 36.71 -15.59 -35.89
N ASP A 102 37.29 -15.46 -34.68
CA ASP A 102 37.47 -14.19 -33.98
C ASP A 102 38.91 -13.67 -34.10
N ASP A 103 39.37 -13.44 -35.33
CA ASP A 103 40.70 -12.89 -35.65
C ASP A 103 40.79 -11.35 -35.51
N THR A 104 39.94 -10.75 -34.67
CA THR A 104 40.13 -9.36 -34.22
C THR A 104 40.72 -9.37 -32.83
N ALA A 105 42.04 -9.15 -32.77
CA ALA A 105 42.88 -9.17 -31.57
C ALA A 105 42.59 -8.04 -30.53
N SER A 106 41.35 -7.53 -30.43
CA SER A 106 41.06 -6.28 -29.71
C SER A 106 39.92 -6.34 -28.68
N THR A 107 39.32 -7.49 -28.39
CA THR A 107 38.29 -7.59 -27.33
C THR A 107 38.70 -8.57 -26.25
N GLU A 108 38.95 -8.07 -25.04
CA GLU A 108 39.20 -8.89 -23.83
C GLU A 108 37.99 -9.79 -23.49
N HIS A 109 36.78 -9.37 -23.91
CA HIS A 109 35.49 -10.00 -23.65
C HIS A 109 34.93 -10.74 -24.88
N TYR A 110 35.44 -11.94 -25.20
CA TYR A 110 35.09 -12.67 -26.44
C TYR A 110 34.38 -14.02 -26.22
N TYR A 111 34.40 -14.57 -25.00
CA TYR A 111 33.93 -15.92 -24.76
C TYR A 111 32.40 -15.99 -24.62
N ASN A 112 31.79 -16.90 -25.38
CA ASN A 112 30.34 -17.13 -25.49
C ASN A 112 29.94 -18.59 -25.18
N GLY A 113 30.77 -19.34 -24.46
CA GLY A 113 30.51 -20.75 -24.17
C GLY A 113 29.43 -20.98 -23.10
N HIS A 114 29.16 -22.26 -22.80
CA HIS A 114 28.19 -22.67 -21.79
C HIS A 114 28.45 -22.05 -20.42
N ILE A 115 27.40 -21.84 -19.65
CA ILE A 115 27.46 -21.21 -18.32
C ILE A 115 27.50 -22.33 -17.27
N ARG A 116 28.53 -22.31 -16.41
CA ARG A 116 28.61 -23.21 -15.25
C ARG A 116 28.88 -22.41 -13.98
N PHE A 117 28.02 -22.58 -12.98
CA PHE A 117 28.21 -22.01 -11.65
C PHE A 117 28.87 -23.04 -10.73
N PHE A 118 29.97 -22.68 -10.08
CA PHE A 118 30.69 -23.58 -9.16
C PHE A 118 30.25 -23.42 -7.71
N GLU A 119 30.04 -22.18 -7.27
CA GLU A 119 29.76 -21.87 -5.87
C GLU A 119 28.27 -21.64 -5.58
N LEU A 120 27.51 -21.15 -6.58
CA LEU A 120 26.11 -20.77 -6.41
C LEU A 120 25.25 -21.91 -5.85
N GLY A 121 25.34 -23.11 -6.42
CA GLY A 121 24.53 -24.25 -5.99
C GLY A 121 24.74 -24.60 -4.52
N ALA A 122 25.99 -24.66 -4.06
CA ALA A 122 26.31 -24.96 -2.66
C ALA A 122 25.76 -23.89 -1.71
N SER A 123 25.90 -22.60 -2.06
CA SER A 123 25.38 -21.50 -1.25
C SER A 123 23.85 -21.45 -1.18
N LEU A 124 23.15 -21.78 -2.28
CA LEU A 124 21.68 -21.81 -2.31
C LEU A 124 21.11 -22.97 -1.50
N HIS A 125 21.76 -24.14 -1.52
CA HIS A 125 21.34 -25.26 -0.69
C HIS A 125 21.57 -25.01 0.81
N ALA A 126 22.62 -24.26 1.18
CA ALA A 126 22.90 -23.91 2.57
C ALA A 126 21.80 -23.05 3.22
N VAL A 127 21.02 -22.32 2.42
CA VAL A 127 19.96 -21.41 2.91
C VAL A 127 18.55 -21.99 2.83
N SER A 128 18.41 -23.32 2.69
CA SER A 128 17.10 -23.97 2.62
C SER A 128 16.20 -23.71 3.84
N GLY A 129 16.78 -23.35 4.99
CA GLY A 129 16.06 -22.99 6.21
C GLY A 129 15.34 -21.64 6.18
N THR A 130 15.62 -20.78 5.19
CA THR A 130 15.02 -19.43 5.07
C THR A 130 13.59 -19.43 4.52
N GLY A 131 13.05 -20.61 4.20
CA GLY A 131 11.68 -20.73 3.70
C GLY A 131 11.50 -20.36 2.22
N GLY A 132 12.57 -20.37 1.43
CA GLY A 132 12.54 -20.02 0.00
C GLY A 132 11.68 -20.92 -0.90
N LEU A 133 11.20 -22.06 -0.39
CA LEU A 133 10.19 -22.89 -1.08
C LEU A 133 8.77 -22.30 -0.99
N ARG A 134 8.54 -21.30 -0.12
CA ARG A 134 7.25 -20.64 0.04
C ARG A 134 7.21 -19.35 -0.77
N PRO A 135 6.09 -19.03 -1.44
CA PRO A 135 5.95 -17.79 -2.19
C PRO A 135 5.91 -16.54 -1.30
N ASN A 136 5.49 -16.70 -0.04
CA ASN A 136 5.56 -15.66 0.98
C ASN A 136 6.59 -16.08 2.04
N ASN A 137 7.68 -15.33 2.13
CA ASN A 137 8.80 -15.55 3.02
C ASN A 137 9.45 -14.21 3.39
N ARG A 138 10.52 -14.23 4.18
CA ARG A 138 11.21 -13.02 4.66
C ARG A 138 12.49 -12.70 3.87
N ASN A 139 12.67 -13.29 2.69
CA ASN A 139 13.94 -13.26 1.99
C ASN A 139 14.07 -11.97 1.18
N VAL A 140 15.18 -11.26 1.35
CA VAL A 140 15.52 -10.04 0.61
C VAL A 140 16.89 -10.24 -0.04
N LEU A 141 17.01 -9.89 -1.31
CA LEU A 141 18.23 -10.09 -2.09
C LEU A 141 18.93 -8.76 -2.35
N PHE A 142 20.14 -8.59 -1.85
CA PHE A 142 21.09 -7.62 -2.35
C PHE A 142 21.85 -8.24 -3.52
N ALA A 143 21.98 -7.51 -4.63
CA ALA A 143 22.73 -7.97 -5.79
C ALA A 143 23.60 -6.83 -6.34
N ALA A 144 24.84 -7.16 -6.68
CA ALA A 144 25.77 -6.20 -7.29
C ALA A 144 26.74 -6.89 -8.25
N SER A 145 27.19 -6.13 -9.25
CA SER A 145 28.19 -6.56 -10.22
C SER A 145 29.49 -5.78 -10.14
N ASN A 146 29.44 -4.48 -9.87
CA ASN A 146 30.64 -3.66 -9.72
C ASN A 146 31.20 -3.77 -8.30
N LEU A 147 32.53 -3.86 -8.13
CA LEU A 147 33.18 -3.87 -6.82
C LEU A 147 32.85 -2.62 -5.97
N GLN A 148 32.72 -1.45 -6.61
CA GLN A 148 32.34 -0.22 -5.90
C GLN A 148 30.91 -0.31 -5.34
N SER A 149 30.00 -0.88 -6.11
CA SER A 149 28.62 -1.13 -5.71
C SER A 149 28.53 -2.17 -4.60
N VAL A 150 29.33 -3.23 -4.68
CA VAL A 150 29.47 -4.22 -3.60
C VAL A 150 29.89 -3.53 -2.30
N SER A 151 30.98 -2.76 -2.31
CA SER A 151 31.46 -2.03 -1.13
C SER A 151 30.43 -1.06 -0.55
N ALA A 152 29.61 -0.43 -1.39
CA ALA A 152 28.60 0.53 -0.94
C ALA A 152 27.34 -0.14 -0.36
N LEU A 153 26.94 -1.33 -0.85
CA LEU A 153 25.75 -2.03 -0.39
C LEU A 153 25.99 -2.89 0.85
N ILE A 154 27.23 -3.32 1.11
CA ILE A 154 27.57 -4.17 2.25
C ILE A 154 27.10 -3.58 3.60
N PRO A 155 27.39 -2.31 3.94
CA PRO A 155 26.94 -1.72 5.21
C PRO A 155 25.41 -1.74 5.34
N LEU A 156 24.70 -1.42 4.26
CA LEU A 156 23.24 -1.40 4.22
C LEU A 156 22.65 -2.80 4.44
N ALA A 157 23.23 -3.82 3.80
CA ALA A 157 22.81 -5.20 3.96
C ALA A 157 23.10 -5.74 5.36
N CYS A 158 24.24 -5.38 5.96
CA CYS A 158 24.59 -5.81 7.31
C CYS A 158 23.70 -5.15 8.36
N GLU A 159 23.38 -3.87 8.19
CA GLU A 159 22.44 -3.17 9.06
C GLU A 159 21.04 -3.80 8.92
N MET A 160 20.55 -4.11 7.72
CA MET A 160 19.26 -4.82 7.55
C MET A 160 19.24 -6.18 8.25
N ALA A 161 20.34 -6.95 8.19
CA ALA A 161 20.43 -8.24 8.86
C ALA A 161 20.39 -8.12 10.40
N LYS A 162 20.93 -7.03 10.95
CA LYS A 162 20.97 -6.78 12.40
C LYS A 162 19.58 -6.58 13.01
N TRP A 163 18.61 -6.06 12.25
CA TRP A 163 17.23 -5.85 12.71
C TRP A 163 16.39 -7.14 12.73
N ASP A 164 16.85 -8.22 12.13
CA ASP A 164 16.20 -9.54 12.10
C ASP A 164 14.72 -9.54 11.61
N ARG A 165 14.32 -8.49 10.88
CA ARG A 165 13.01 -8.44 10.20
C ARG A 165 13.00 -9.28 8.93
N ASN A 166 14.16 -9.39 8.28
CA ASN A 166 14.36 -10.03 6.98
C ASN A 166 15.54 -11.00 7.01
N TYR A 167 15.44 -12.08 6.24
CA TYR A 167 16.59 -12.91 5.89
C TYR A 167 17.31 -12.29 4.70
N VAL A 168 18.50 -11.76 4.95
CA VAL A 168 19.26 -10.99 3.96
C VAL A 168 20.21 -11.91 3.20
N HIS A 169 20.09 -11.89 1.88
CA HIS A 169 20.95 -12.60 0.94
C HIS A 169 21.77 -11.58 0.14
N PHE A 170 23.05 -11.82 -0.07
CA PHE A 170 23.90 -10.96 -0.89
C PHE A 170 24.52 -11.78 -2.02
N THR A 171 24.24 -11.40 -3.26
CA THR A 171 24.74 -12.09 -4.45
C THR A 171 25.71 -11.23 -5.25
N ILE A 172 26.84 -11.81 -5.60
CA ILE A 172 27.87 -11.19 -6.43
C ILE A 172 27.79 -11.75 -7.85
N MET A 173 27.63 -10.87 -8.84
CA MET A 173 27.49 -11.22 -10.27
C MET A 173 28.48 -10.46 -11.17
N GLY A 174 29.62 -10.03 -10.60
CA GLY A 174 30.59 -9.16 -11.28
C GLY A 174 31.51 -9.86 -12.28
N ARG A 175 32.14 -9.05 -13.14
CA ARG A 175 33.12 -9.49 -14.13
C ARG A 175 34.57 -9.37 -13.64
N TYR A 176 34.89 -9.96 -12.49
CA TYR A 176 36.23 -9.89 -11.89
C TYR A 176 36.61 -11.20 -11.18
N ASP A 177 37.92 -11.42 -11.07
CA ASP A 177 38.53 -12.63 -10.51
C ASP A 177 39.11 -12.35 -9.11
N LEU A 178 38.22 -12.27 -8.13
CA LEU A 178 38.54 -12.14 -6.70
C LEU A 178 37.70 -13.14 -5.92
N THR A 179 38.25 -13.91 -5.01
CA THR A 179 37.45 -14.85 -4.21
C THR A 179 36.48 -14.10 -3.29
N LEU A 180 35.36 -14.72 -2.92
CA LEU A 180 34.43 -14.13 -1.96
C LEU A 180 35.13 -13.79 -0.62
N ALA A 181 36.12 -14.59 -0.21
CA ALA A 181 36.88 -14.33 1.02
C ALA A 181 37.68 -13.02 0.93
N GLU A 182 38.38 -12.78 -0.18
CA GLU A 182 39.15 -11.55 -0.41
C GLU A 182 38.25 -10.31 -0.44
N ILE A 183 37.08 -10.38 -1.08
CA ILE A 183 36.12 -9.27 -1.12
C ILE A 183 35.66 -8.89 0.30
N LEU A 184 35.35 -9.89 1.12
CA LEU A 184 34.92 -9.65 2.50
C LEU A 184 36.03 -9.10 3.38
N GLU A 185 37.26 -9.60 3.22
CA GLU A 185 38.43 -9.14 3.97
C GLU A 185 38.75 -7.68 3.66
N VAL A 186 38.74 -7.30 2.37
CA VAL A 186 38.99 -5.91 1.94
C VAL A 186 37.93 -4.94 2.47
N ASN A 187 36.68 -5.39 2.59
CA ASN A 187 35.58 -4.58 3.13
C ASN A 187 35.46 -4.69 4.67
N GLY A 188 36.35 -5.39 5.35
CA GLY A 188 36.34 -5.52 6.82
C GLY A 188 35.11 -6.26 7.37
N VAL A 189 34.48 -7.14 6.59
CA VAL A 189 33.25 -7.83 6.97
C VAL A 189 33.56 -9.10 7.75
N ASP A 190 33.19 -9.13 9.03
CA ASP A 190 33.15 -10.38 9.80
C ASP A 190 31.83 -11.11 9.57
N ARG A 191 31.89 -12.31 9.00
CA ARG A 191 30.74 -13.20 8.76
C ARG A 191 29.97 -13.57 10.02
N ARG A 192 30.58 -13.44 11.21
CA ARG A 192 29.91 -13.72 12.49
C ARG A 192 29.06 -12.56 12.98
N ILE A 193 29.50 -11.33 12.69
CA ILE A 193 28.82 -10.11 13.12
C ILE A 193 27.70 -9.78 12.13
N CYS A 194 27.98 -9.92 10.84
CA CYS A 194 27.03 -9.65 9.78
C CYS A 194 26.33 -10.95 9.33
N GLY A 195 25.09 -11.15 9.80
CA GLY A 195 24.26 -12.35 9.58
C GLY A 195 23.67 -12.49 8.17
N ILE A 196 24.43 -12.16 7.13
CA ILE A 196 24.02 -12.25 5.73
C ILE A 196 24.37 -13.62 5.14
N ALA A 197 23.48 -14.15 4.30
CA ALA A 197 23.78 -15.27 3.43
C ALA A 197 24.48 -14.82 2.14
N TRP A 198 25.72 -15.25 1.94
CA TRP A 198 26.53 -14.88 0.78
C TRP A 198 26.38 -15.89 -0.37
N HIS A 199 26.21 -15.38 -1.58
CA HIS A 199 26.07 -16.16 -2.80
C HIS A 199 27.06 -15.65 -3.86
N ASP A 200 27.90 -16.54 -4.36
CA ASP A 200 28.76 -16.26 -5.51
C ASP A 200 28.11 -16.85 -6.78
N ALA A 201 27.61 -15.96 -7.63
CA ALA A 201 26.94 -16.28 -8.87
C ALA A 201 27.81 -16.02 -10.11
N ARG A 202 29.14 -15.95 -9.95
CA ARG A 202 30.06 -15.78 -11.08
C ARG A 202 30.28 -17.11 -11.83
N PRO A 203 30.36 -17.08 -13.16
CA PRO A 203 30.49 -18.28 -14.00
C PRO A 203 31.96 -18.65 -14.24
N ASP A 204 32.19 -19.77 -14.92
CA ASP A 204 33.48 -20.07 -15.56
C ASP A 204 33.93 -18.94 -16.50
N TYR A 205 35.25 -18.70 -16.58
CA TYR A 205 35.87 -17.71 -17.47
C TYR A 205 35.26 -16.31 -17.35
N VAL A 206 34.99 -15.87 -16.11
CA VAL A 206 34.34 -14.59 -15.81
C VAL A 206 35.01 -13.41 -16.53
N LEU A 207 36.34 -13.28 -16.47
CA LEU A 207 37.11 -12.19 -17.07
C LEU A 207 36.98 -12.10 -18.60
N TYR A 208 36.73 -13.21 -19.28
CA TYR A 208 36.71 -13.27 -20.74
C TYR A 208 35.30 -13.28 -21.33
N SER A 209 34.27 -13.26 -20.47
CA SER A 209 32.88 -13.36 -20.89
C SER A 209 32.48 -12.15 -21.71
N SER A 210 31.85 -12.39 -22.87
CA SER A 210 31.22 -11.31 -23.63
C SER A 210 30.09 -10.66 -22.84
N ASP A 211 29.67 -9.46 -23.25
CA ASP A 211 28.53 -8.77 -22.62
C ASP A 211 27.23 -9.57 -22.74
N TYR A 212 27.02 -10.22 -23.89
CA TYR A 212 25.87 -11.09 -24.12
C TYR A 212 25.87 -12.29 -23.16
N ARG A 213 27.02 -12.94 -22.99
CA ARG A 213 27.16 -14.07 -22.06
C ARG A 213 26.98 -13.60 -20.62
N ALA A 214 27.55 -12.46 -20.24
CA ALA A 214 27.44 -11.92 -18.89
C ALA A 214 25.99 -11.56 -18.52
N GLU A 215 25.22 -11.00 -19.44
CA GLU A 215 23.77 -10.76 -19.24
C GLU A 215 23.00 -12.08 -19.07
N ALA A 216 23.31 -13.10 -19.89
CA ALA A 216 22.70 -14.43 -19.78
C ALA A 216 23.05 -15.14 -18.46
N VAL A 217 24.27 -14.93 -17.95
CA VAL A 217 24.72 -15.42 -16.64
C VAL A 217 23.89 -14.80 -15.52
N VAL A 218 23.74 -13.48 -15.50
CA VAL A 218 22.92 -12.76 -14.50
C VAL A 218 21.47 -13.27 -14.54
N THR A 219 20.90 -13.40 -15.74
CA THR A 219 19.55 -13.91 -15.93
C THR A 219 19.38 -15.33 -15.40
N SER A 220 20.35 -16.21 -15.66
CA SER A 220 20.35 -17.60 -15.21
C SER A 220 20.53 -17.71 -13.69
N ALA A 221 21.44 -16.92 -13.12
CA ALA A 221 21.65 -16.84 -11.67
C ALA A 221 20.39 -16.38 -10.94
N MET A 222 19.75 -15.31 -11.42
CA MET A 222 18.47 -14.84 -10.89
C MET A 222 17.37 -15.90 -10.96
N ALA A 223 17.34 -16.73 -12.02
CA ALA A 223 16.40 -17.85 -12.11
C ALA A 223 16.64 -18.91 -11.02
N HIS A 224 17.90 -19.26 -10.75
CA HIS A 224 18.24 -20.19 -9.67
C HIS A 224 17.88 -19.61 -8.30
N ILE A 225 18.24 -18.34 -8.05
CA ILE A 225 17.93 -17.66 -6.79
C ILE A 225 16.42 -17.58 -6.57
N GLN A 226 15.63 -17.26 -7.61
CA GLN A 226 14.17 -17.23 -7.51
C GLN A 226 13.57 -18.60 -7.13
N ASN A 227 14.16 -19.69 -7.61
CA ASN A 227 13.65 -21.05 -7.34
C ASN A 227 14.02 -21.58 -5.94
N PHE A 228 15.19 -21.21 -5.41
CA PHE A 228 15.69 -21.73 -4.14
C PHE A 228 15.47 -20.77 -2.95
N VAL A 229 15.65 -19.47 -3.17
CA VAL A 229 15.52 -18.41 -2.16
C VAL A 229 14.16 -17.72 -2.27
N HIS A 230 13.64 -17.53 -3.48
CA HIS A 230 12.38 -16.82 -3.72
C HIS A 230 12.33 -15.45 -2.98
N PRO A 231 13.25 -14.52 -3.28
CA PRO A 231 13.27 -13.21 -2.62
C PRO A 231 11.97 -12.44 -2.86
N GLN A 232 11.58 -11.60 -1.91
CA GLN A 232 10.42 -10.70 -2.03
C GLN A 232 10.77 -9.36 -2.68
N ALA A 233 12.04 -8.96 -2.62
CA ALA A 233 12.57 -7.76 -3.27
C ALA A 233 14.07 -7.94 -3.60
N VAL A 234 14.53 -7.22 -4.63
CA VAL A 234 15.95 -7.11 -4.98
C VAL A 234 16.41 -5.69 -4.73
N ILE A 235 17.51 -5.51 -4.01
CA ILE A 235 18.14 -4.22 -3.79
C ILE A 235 19.47 -4.24 -4.56
N THR A 236 19.61 -3.29 -5.47
CA THR A 236 20.85 -3.07 -6.22
C THR A 236 21.27 -1.63 -6.08
N ASP A 237 22.48 -1.36 -6.54
CA ASP A 237 22.97 0.00 -6.62
C ASP A 237 22.50 0.69 -7.91
N ASP A 238 22.77 1.98 -8.04
CA ASP A 238 22.38 2.80 -9.18
C ASP A 238 22.93 2.23 -10.49
N SER A 239 22.08 2.19 -11.51
CA SER A 239 22.42 1.82 -12.89
C SER A 239 23.57 2.63 -13.50
N VAL A 240 23.88 3.81 -12.94
CA VAL A 240 25.05 4.62 -13.34
C VAL A 240 26.37 4.05 -12.81
N ARG A 241 26.37 3.38 -11.65
CA ARG A 241 27.57 2.79 -11.04
C ARG A 241 27.70 1.29 -11.37
N GLU A 242 26.59 0.59 -11.54
CA GLU A 242 26.55 -0.82 -11.92
C GLU A 242 26.89 -1.09 -13.39
N ASP A 243 27.25 -2.34 -13.70
CA ASP A 243 27.52 -2.76 -15.07
C ASP A 243 26.22 -2.87 -15.90
N VAL A 244 26.28 -2.42 -17.15
CA VAL A 244 25.11 -2.39 -18.06
C VAL A 244 24.50 -3.79 -18.28
N PHE A 245 25.34 -4.83 -18.41
CA PHE A 245 24.87 -6.21 -18.59
C PHE A 245 24.13 -6.73 -17.34
N PHE A 246 24.55 -6.28 -16.15
CA PHE A 246 23.94 -6.68 -14.89
C PHE A 246 22.59 -6.01 -14.70
N THR A 247 22.52 -4.69 -14.84
CA THR A 247 21.25 -3.97 -14.71
C THR A 247 20.20 -4.48 -15.69
N LYS A 248 20.58 -4.77 -16.94
CA LYS A 248 19.66 -5.37 -17.93
C LYS A 248 19.19 -6.76 -17.51
N GLY A 249 20.11 -7.65 -17.13
CA GLY A 249 19.77 -9.01 -16.71
C GLY A 249 18.87 -9.06 -15.48
N VAL A 250 19.17 -8.23 -14.46
CA VAL A 250 18.36 -8.12 -13.24
C VAL A 250 16.97 -7.57 -13.55
N ARG A 251 16.87 -6.42 -14.24
CA ARG A 251 15.58 -5.80 -14.58
C ARG A 251 14.70 -6.73 -15.41
N SER A 252 15.27 -7.35 -16.46
CA SER A 252 14.54 -8.28 -17.32
C SER A 252 13.99 -9.49 -16.55
N ARG A 253 14.81 -10.08 -15.68
CA ARG A 253 14.38 -11.26 -14.92
C ARG A 253 13.42 -10.91 -13.79
N ALA A 254 13.63 -9.77 -13.13
CA ALA A 254 12.75 -9.28 -12.08
C ALA A 254 11.35 -8.94 -12.61
N GLU A 255 11.26 -8.32 -13.79
CA GLU A 255 9.98 -8.04 -14.46
C GLU A 255 9.19 -9.33 -14.74
N MET A 256 9.86 -10.37 -15.24
CA MET A 256 9.22 -11.67 -15.51
C MET A 256 8.60 -12.30 -14.25
N TYR A 257 9.19 -12.08 -13.09
CA TYR A 257 8.73 -12.62 -11.81
C TYR A 257 7.88 -11.66 -10.99
N ASN A 258 7.57 -10.46 -11.50
CA ASN A 258 6.94 -9.36 -10.75
C ASN A 258 7.66 -9.05 -9.42
N LEU A 259 8.99 -9.09 -9.46
CA LEU A 259 9.86 -8.83 -8.33
C LEU A 259 10.28 -7.36 -8.35
N PRO A 260 10.04 -6.57 -7.29
CA PRO A 260 10.50 -5.18 -7.27
C PRO A 260 12.02 -5.12 -7.18
N VAL A 261 12.61 -4.31 -8.06
CA VAL A 261 14.02 -3.91 -7.99
C VAL A 261 14.09 -2.52 -7.38
N ILE A 262 14.81 -2.40 -6.28
CA ILE A 262 15.06 -1.16 -5.55
C ILE A 262 16.48 -0.73 -5.87
N GLU A 263 16.62 0.35 -6.62
CA GLU A 263 17.92 0.89 -7.02
C GLU A 263 18.31 2.01 -6.07
N ILE A 264 19.37 1.80 -5.29
CA ILE A 264 19.89 2.81 -4.38
C ILE A 264 20.64 3.87 -5.20
N PRO A 265 20.24 5.15 -5.14
CA PRO A 265 20.89 6.19 -5.92
C PRO A 265 22.37 6.34 -5.56
N LYS A 266 23.19 6.70 -6.56
CA LYS A 266 24.63 6.85 -6.38
C LYS A 266 24.95 7.83 -5.24
N ASP A 267 25.85 7.42 -4.35
CA ASP A 267 26.34 8.19 -3.20
C ASP A 267 25.24 8.59 -2.18
N GLN A 268 24.07 7.93 -2.21
CA GLN A 268 22.93 8.19 -1.32
C GLN A 268 22.58 7.02 -0.39
N ALA A 269 23.50 6.07 -0.20
CA ALA A 269 23.24 4.87 0.61
C ALA A 269 22.87 5.19 2.07
N GLU A 270 23.49 6.20 2.67
CA GLU A 270 23.19 6.66 4.05
C GLU A 270 21.78 7.27 4.16
N ASN A 271 21.39 8.07 3.17
CA ASN A 271 20.03 8.63 3.10
C ASN A 271 18.96 7.55 2.91
N PHE A 272 19.35 6.39 2.37
CA PHE A 272 18.50 5.21 2.20
C PHE A 272 18.59 4.20 3.34
N GLU A 273 19.31 4.48 4.43
CA GLU A 273 19.43 3.51 5.52
C GLU A 273 18.07 3.14 6.14
N TRP A 274 17.08 4.02 6.09
CA TRP A 274 15.72 3.73 6.58
C TRP A 274 15.07 2.51 5.89
N ILE A 275 15.48 2.09 4.68
CA ILE A 275 14.89 0.90 4.04
C ILE A 275 15.25 -0.38 4.82
N THR A 276 16.38 -0.38 5.53
CA THR A 276 16.82 -1.52 6.36
C THR A 276 15.84 -1.84 7.47
N ARG A 277 15.01 -0.86 7.85
CA ARG A 277 14.01 -0.98 8.90
C ARG A 277 12.73 -1.62 8.40
N LEU A 278 12.48 -1.72 7.10
CA LEU A 278 11.24 -2.27 6.53
C LEU A 278 11.25 -3.81 6.49
N ASP A 279 10.07 -4.42 6.58
CA ASP A 279 9.91 -5.86 6.35
C ASP A 279 9.82 -6.24 4.87
N SER A 280 10.03 -7.53 4.58
CA SER A 280 9.94 -8.11 3.24
C SER A 280 8.61 -7.85 2.52
N GLY A 281 7.48 -7.76 3.25
CA GLY A 281 6.18 -7.41 2.69
C GLY A 281 6.10 -5.96 2.22
N SER A 282 6.63 -5.04 3.02
CA SER A 282 6.81 -3.63 2.65
C SER A 282 7.70 -3.49 1.42
N LEU A 283 8.86 -4.16 1.41
CA LEU A 283 9.80 -4.11 0.29
C LEU A 283 9.23 -4.72 -0.99
N LYS A 284 8.43 -5.81 -0.89
CA LYS A 284 7.68 -6.38 -2.02
C LYS A 284 6.75 -5.36 -2.69
N SER A 285 6.23 -4.44 -1.89
CA SER A 285 5.26 -3.45 -2.32
C SER A 285 5.90 -2.13 -2.75
N TRP A 286 7.23 -2.05 -2.88
CA TRP A 286 7.97 -0.79 -3.11
C TRP A 286 7.39 0.10 -4.23
N HIS A 287 7.06 -0.51 -5.38
CA HIS A 287 6.55 0.20 -6.57
C HIS A 287 5.02 0.22 -6.67
N LEU A 288 4.29 -0.36 -5.71
CA LEU A 288 2.82 -0.43 -5.75
C LEU A 288 2.11 0.89 -5.38
N PRO A 289 2.49 1.59 -4.29
CA PRO A 289 1.79 2.80 -3.90
C PRO A 289 2.05 3.94 -4.87
N SER A 290 0.99 4.65 -5.25
CA SER A 290 1.01 5.89 -6.04
C SER A 290 0.51 7.02 -5.16
N ILE A 291 1.25 8.12 -5.11
CA ILE A 291 0.88 9.33 -4.37
C ILE A 291 0.68 10.44 -5.39
N ASP A 292 -0.48 11.06 -5.37
CA ASP A 292 -0.77 12.29 -6.12
C ASP A 292 -0.87 13.45 -5.12
N ILE A 293 -0.24 14.59 -5.44
CA ILE A 293 -0.28 15.78 -4.61
C ILE A 293 -1.44 16.65 -5.07
N LEU A 294 -2.32 17.02 -4.14
CA LEU A 294 -3.43 17.94 -4.34
C LEU A 294 -3.15 19.25 -3.60
N ILE A 295 -3.08 20.35 -4.34
CA ILE A 295 -2.92 21.70 -3.82
C ILE A 295 -4.15 22.52 -4.17
N HIS A 296 -4.80 23.09 -3.15
CA HIS A 296 -5.87 24.06 -3.34
C HIS A 296 -5.30 25.47 -3.26
N ALA A 297 -5.14 26.15 -4.40
CA ALA A 297 -4.61 27.49 -4.45
C ALA A 297 -5.67 28.53 -4.05
N SER A 298 -5.28 29.44 -3.17
CA SER A 298 -6.13 30.55 -2.75
C SER A 298 -5.88 31.77 -3.65
N ALA A 299 -6.88 32.66 -3.80
CA ALA A 299 -6.72 33.91 -4.55
C ALA A 299 -5.68 34.81 -3.88
N GLU A 300 -5.08 35.78 -4.56
CA GLU A 300 -4.23 36.82 -3.92
C GLU A 300 -3.06 36.31 -3.04
N SER A 301 -2.63 35.06 -3.20
CA SER A 301 -1.61 34.39 -2.37
C SER A 301 -0.51 33.74 -3.22
N SER A 302 -0.11 34.43 -4.29
CA SER A 302 0.97 33.99 -5.19
C SER A 302 2.26 33.58 -4.47
N GLY A 303 2.68 34.32 -3.43
CA GLY A 303 3.90 34.03 -2.67
C GLY A 303 3.88 32.67 -1.96
N SER A 304 2.77 32.32 -1.32
CA SER A 304 2.60 31.06 -0.60
C SER A 304 2.67 29.86 -1.54
N LEU A 305 1.89 29.89 -2.62
CA LEU A 305 1.88 28.82 -3.62
C LEU A 305 3.26 28.63 -4.26
N ILE A 306 3.94 29.72 -4.63
CA ILE A 306 5.28 29.64 -5.24
C ILE A 306 6.30 29.06 -4.24
N ARG A 307 6.23 29.43 -2.95
CA ARG A 307 7.09 28.85 -1.91
C ARG A 307 6.85 27.35 -1.77
N LEU A 308 5.59 26.93 -1.68
CA LEU A 308 5.23 25.51 -1.59
C LEU A 308 5.79 24.72 -2.78
N ILE A 309 5.57 25.19 -4.02
CA ILE A 309 6.06 24.51 -5.22
C ILE A 309 7.59 24.46 -5.23
N LYS A 310 8.28 25.53 -4.83
CA LYS A 310 9.75 25.51 -4.70
C LYS A 310 10.24 24.51 -3.66
N SER A 311 9.54 24.39 -2.53
CA SER A 311 9.88 23.38 -1.52
C SER A 311 9.70 21.97 -2.09
N LEU A 312 8.61 21.73 -2.84
CA LEU A 312 8.38 20.48 -3.56
C LEU A 312 9.45 20.17 -4.60
N GLU A 313 9.92 21.16 -5.36
CA GLU A 313 11.00 21.00 -6.35
C GLU A 313 12.35 20.66 -5.69
N SER A 314 12.61 21.23 -4.51
CA SER A 314 13.86 21.04 -3.76
C SER A 314 13.95 19.71 -3.01
N ALA A 315 12.82 19.00 -2.86
CA ALA A 315 12.76 17.77 -2.09
C ALA A 315 13.46 16.58 -2.74
N ASP A 316 13.83 15.59 -1.92
CA ASP A 316 14.50 14.39 -2.40
C ASP A 316 13.48 13.31 -2.83
N TYR A 317 13.47 13.04 -4.13
CA TYR A 317 12.71 11.95 -4.76
C TYR A 317 13.64 10.86 -5.32
N ALA A 318 14.94 10.89 -5.00
CA ALA A 318 15.88 9.93 -5.53
C ALA A 318 15.40 8.48 -5.25
N GLY A 319 15.68 7.56 -6.18
CA GLY A 319 15.31 6.14 -6.04
C GLY A 319 13.81 5.83 -6.03
N MET A 320 12.95 6.83 -6.23
CA MET A 320 11.50 6.71 -6.18
C MET A 320 10.84 7.43 -7.34
N LYS A 321 9.62 7.03 -7.70
CA LYS A 321 8.82 7.75 -8.68
C LYS A 321 8.33 9.08 -8.07
N PRO A 322 8.63 10.24 -8.68
CA PRO A 322 8.06 11.51 -8.24
C PRO A 322 6.53 11.50 -8.36
N PRO A 323 5.82 12.14 -7.43
CA PRO A 323 4.36 12.17 -7.44
C PRO A 323 3.83 13.07 -8.56
N ARG A 324 2.56 12.89 -8.95
CA ARG A 324 1.88 13.79 -9.88
C ARG A 324 1.38 15.02 -9.13
N LEU A 325 1.43 16.20 -9.75
CA LEU A 325 1.00 17.45 -9.14
C LEU A 325 -0.37 17.86 -9.69
N ILE A 326 -1.36 18.04 -8.81
CA ILE A 326 -2.71 18.52 -9.14
C ILE A 326 -2.89 19.85 -8.41
N ILE A 327 -3.03 20.94 -9.17
CA ILE A 327 -3.22 22.29 -8.62
C ILE A 327 -4.61 22.78 -9.03
N GLU A 328 -5.45 23.00 -8.02
CA GLU A 328 -6.72 23.68 -8.18
C GLU A 328 -6.52 25.19 -8.05
N LEU A 329 -6.83 25.92 -9.11
CA LEU A 329 -6.67 27.36 -9.23
C LEU A 329 -7.99 28.08 -8.93
N PRO A 330 -7.92 29.22 -8.20
CA PRO A 330 -9.10 30.05 -7.93
C PRO A 330 -9.61 30.73 -9.20
N ALA A 331 -10.80 31.34 -9.15
CA ALA A 331 -11.41 31.95 -10.32
C ALA A 331 -10.55 33.09 -10.88
N ASN A 332 -10.07 33.95 -9.98
CA ASN A 332 -9.12 35.02 -10.29
C ASN A 332 -7.70 34.56 -9.95
N ILE A 333 -6.85 34.43 -10.97
CA ILE A 333 -5.44 34.04 -10.81
C ILE A 333 -4.58 35.29 -10.81
N ASP A 334 -3.70 35.44 -9.82
CA ASP A 334 -2.73 36.53 -9.77
C ASP A 334 -1.74 36.45 -10.94
N ALA A 335 -1.40 37.60 -11.55
CA ALA A 335 -0.46 37.64 -12.67
C ALA A 335 0.92 36.98 -12.36
N PRO A 336 1.53 37.14 -11.17
CA PRO A 336 2.77 36.43 -10.83
C PRO A 336 2.60 34.90 -10.78
N THR A 337 1.47 34.41 -10.28
CA THR A 337 1.15 32.98 -10.24
C THR A 337 1.04 32.42 -11.66
N GLN A 338 0.31 33.12 -12.54
CA GLN A 338 0.17 32.71 -13.94
C GLN A 338 1.53 32.64 -14.64
N GLN A 339 2.37 33.67 -14.51
CA GLN A 339 3.71 33.68 -15.10
C GLN A 339 4.61 32.56 -14.56
N TYR A 340 4.48 32.23 -13.27
CA TYR A 340 5.23 31.13 -12.68
C TYR A 340 4.78 29.78 -13.25
N LEU A 341 3.46 29.54 -13.29
CA LEU A 341 2.86 28.31 -13.83
C LEU A 341 3.21 28.09 -15.30
N ASP A 342 3.31 29.14 -16.11
CA ASP A 342 3.72 29.05 -17.51
C ASP A 342 5.15 28.49 -17.69
N THR A 343 6.01 28.67 -16.68
CA THR A 343 7.41 28.21 -16.68
C THR A 343 7.64 26.95 -15.85
N LEU A 344 6.61 26.51 -15.12
CA LEU A 344 6.71 25.39 -14.19
C LEU A 344 6.95 24.08 -14.94
N VAL A 345 7.94 23.33 -14.46
CA VAL A 345 8.32 22.04 -15.01
C VAL A 345 8.22 21.00 -13.91
N TRP A 346 7.40 19.97 -14.14
CA TRP A 346 7.21 18.89 -13.18
C TRP A 346 7.20 17.52 -13.89
N PRO A 347 7.98 16.53 -13.42
CA PRO A 347 8.80 16.51 -12.20
C PRO A 347 10.10 17.33 -12.33
N PRO A 348 10.72 17.73 -11.20
CA PRO A 348 11.98 18.47 -11.19
C PRO A 348 13.10 17.59 -11.76
N SER A 349 13.40 17.77 -13.04
CA SER A 349 14.38 16.95 -13.74
C SER A 349 15.81 17.45 -13.45
N LYS A 350 16.58 16.70 -12.65
CA LYS A 350 18.02 16.96 -12.43
C LYS A 350 18.87 16.61 -13.67
N THR A 351 18.35 15.78 -14.56
CA THR A 351 19.03 15.32 -15.79
C THR A 351 18.21 15.71 -17.01
N LYS A 352 18.73 16.65 -17.83
CA LYS A 352 18.12 17.21 -19.06
C LYS A 352 16.90 16.43 -19.56
N LYS A 353 15.71 17.05 -19.48
CA LYS A 353 14.44 16.53 -20.01
C LYS A 353 14.70 15.73 -21.28
N SER A 354 14.45 14.43 -21.23
CA SER A 354 14.16 13.73 -22.47
C SER A 354 12.90 14.38 -23.03
N PRO A 355 12.86 14.83 -24.30
CA PRO A 355 11.67 15.44 -24.89
C PRO A 355 10.46 14.49 -24.94
N LEU A 356 10.62 13.26 -24.48
CA LEU A 356 9.61 12.20 -24.40
C LEU A 356 9.02 12.02 -23.00
N GLU A 357 9.55 12.69 -21.98
CA GLU A 357 9.03 12.56 -20.61
C GLU A 357 7.82 13.50 -20.42
N PRO A 358 6.62 12.95 -20.14
CA PRO A 358 5.41 13.77 -20.04
C PRO A 358 5.45 14.62 -18.77
N ASP A 359 5.06 15.89 -18.89
CA ASP A 359 4.86 16.74 -17.72
C ASP A 359 3.73 16.14 -16.86
N SER A 360 3.99 15.91 -15.57
CA SER A 360 3.04 15.28 -14.65
C SER A 360 2.29 16.31 -13.81
N ILE A 361 1.90 17.43 -14.44
CA ILE A 361 1.09 18.48 -13.83
C ILE A 361 -0.34 18.49 -14.38
N VAL A 362 -1.31 18.64 -13.49
CA VAL A 362 -2.73 18.80 -13.81
C VAL A 362 -3.19 20.10 -13.20
N LEU A 363 -3.63 21.04 -14.03
CA LEU A 363 -4.21 22.31 -13.60
C LEU A 363 -5.72 22.24 -13.76
N THR A 364 -6.46 22.49 -12.66
CA THR A 364 -7.90 22.70 -12.70
C THR A 364 -8.15 24.18 -12.38
N HIS A 365 -8.97 24.87 -13.17
CA HIS A 365 -9.23 26.30 -12.99
C HIS A 365 -10.71 26.55 -12.73
N ARG A 366 -10.99 27.27 -11.64
CA ARG A 366 -12.35 27.63 -11.25
C ARG A 366 -12.93 28.68 -12.20
N ILE A 367 -14.24 28.57 -12.47
CA ILE A 367 -14.97 29.51 -13.34
C ILE A 367 -15.73 30.57 -12.53
N THR A 368 -16.41 30.19 -11.44
CA THR A 368 -17.29 31.08 -10.68
C THR A 368 -16.53 31.79 -9.56
N ASN A 369 -16.76 33.10 -9.36
CA ASN A 369 -16.24 33.86 -8.21
C ASN A 369 -17.31 34.14 -7.14
N GLN A 370 -18.41 33.38 -7.17
CA GLN A 370 -19.51 33.57 -6.22
C GLN A 370 -19.15 32.91 -4.88
N LYS A 371 -19.66 33.49 -3.79
CA LYS A 371 -19.60 32.86 -2.47
C LYS A 371 -20.33 31.51 -2.56
N ILE A 372 -19.66 30.45 -2.15
CA ILE A 372 -20.20 29.09 -2.15
C ILE A 372 -20.56 28.68 -0.73
N SER A 373 -21.52 27.77 -0.61
CA SER A 373 -21.90 27.13 0.65
C SER A 373 -20.79 26.18 1.14
N GLY A 374 -20.78 25.88 2.43
CA GLY A 374 -19.85 24.88 2.98
C GLY A 374 -20.08 23.48 2.39
N GLU A 375 -21.34 23.17 2.03
CA GLU A 375 -21.71 21.96 1.30
C GLU A 375 -21.09 21.91 -0.10
N GLU A 376 -21.30 22.96 -0.92
CA GLU A 376 -20.80 23.01 -2.30
C GLU A 376 -19.26 22.99 -2.34
N ALA A 377 -18.60 23.71 -1.42
CA ALA A 377 -17.15 23.66 -1.25
C ALA A 377 -16.65 22.24 -0.99
N SER A 378 -17.36 21.49 -0.13
CA SER A 378 -16.99 20.13 0.25
C SER A 378 -17.19 19.12 -0.89
N VAL A 379 -18.28 19.25 -1.64
CA VAL A 379 -18.55 18.43 -2.84
C VAL A 379 -17.45 18.65 -3.86
N ARG A 380 -17.20 19.91 -4.21
CA ARG A 380 -16.18 20.28 -5.19
C ARG A 380 -14.79 19.78 -4.79
N PHE A 381 -14.39 19.98 -3.54
CA PHE A 381 -13.11 19.51 -3.03
C PHE A 381 -12.92 18.01 -3.23
N LEU A 382 -13.91 17.20 -2.85
CA LEU A 382 -13.82 15.75 -3.00
C LEU A 382 -13.90 15.30 -4.47
N GLU A 383 -14.56 16.06 -5.34
CA GLU A 383 -14.63 15.77 -6.78
C GLU A 383 -13.31 16.01 -7.53
N THR A 384 -12.41 16.84 -6.99
CA THR A 384 -11.11 17.15 -7.62
C THR A 384 -10.22 15.91 -7.78
N PHE A 385 -10.36 14.90 -6.92
CA PHE A 385 -9.59 13.67 -6.98
C PHE A 385 -10.44 12.42 -6.73
N TYR A 386 -10.27 11.41 -7.58
CA TYR A 386 -10.83 10.08 -7.36
C TYR A 386 -9.78 8.98 -7.63
N PRO A 387 -9.49 8.10 -6.66
CA PRO A 387 -8.38 7.15 -6.78
C PRO A 387 -8.72 6.01 -7.77
N PRO A 388 -7.88 5.77 -8.79
CA PRO A 388 -8.14 4.72 -9.78
C PRO A 388 -8.06 3.33 -9.15
N LYS A 389 -7.05 3.08 -8.30
CA LYS A 389 -6.92 1.84 -7.54
C LYS A 389 -7.16 2.13 -6.06
N GLN A 390 -8.22 1.55 -5.51
CA GLN A 390 -8.63 1.80 -4.12
C GLN A 390 -7.52 1.49 -3.10
N ALA A 391 -6.84 0.35 -3.24
CA ALA A 391 -5.80 -0.06 -2.30
C ALA A 391 -4.51 0.77 -2.40
N ASN A 392 -4.15 1.23 -3.61
CA ASN A 392 -2.78 1.69 -3.90
C ASN A 392 -2.64 3.15 -4.34
N SER A 393 -3.73 3.84 -4.64
CA SER A 393 -3.70 5.24 -5.06
C SER A 393 -4.07 6.12 -3.88
N HIS A 394 -3.14 6.95 -3.42
CA HIS A 394 -3.28 7.83 -2.25
C HIS A 394 -3.16 9.29 -2.68
N VAL A 395 -3.73 10.20 -1.89
CA VAL A 395 -3.69 11.65 -2.16
C VAL A 395 -3.01 12.37 -1.02
N LEU A 396 -1.97 13.13 -1.33
CA LEU A 396 -1.31 14.04 -0.38
C LEU A 396 -1.96 15.41 -0.53
N LEU A 397 -2.72 15.82 0.47
CA LEU A 397 -3.30 17.16 0.55
C LEU A 397 -2.27 18.13 1.12
N LEU A 398 -2.04 19.24 0.43
CA LEU A 398 -1.18 20.33 0.87
C LEU A 398 -1.92 21.67 0.77
N SER A 399 -1.91 22.45 1.84
CA SER A 399 -2.37 23.84 1.83
C SER A 399 -1.28 24.75 1.24
N THR A 400 -1.66 25.87 0.62
CA THR A 400 -0.71 26.81 0.00
C THR A 400 0.31 27.40 0.97
N ASN A 401 -0.03 27.47 2.25
CA ASN A 401 0.81 28.11 3.27
C ASN A 401 1.88 27.17 3.85
N VAL A 402 1.95 25.93 3.37
CA VAL A 402 2.94 24.95 3.81
C VAL A 402 4.27 25.15 3.09
N GLU A 403 5.36 24.99 3.83
CA GLU A 403 6.70 24.71 3.32
C GLU A 403 7.13 23.31 3.79
N LEU A 404 7.65 22.49 2.87
CA LEU A 404 8.04 21.10 3.14
C LEU A 404 9.55 20.96 3.31
N SER A 405 9.96 20.06 4.22
CA SER A 405 11.36 19.66 4.34
C SER A 405 11.79 18.78 3.16
N PRO A 406 13.09 18.75 2.80
CA PRO A 406 13.55 17.89 1.71
C PRO A 406 13.31 16.39 1.93
N GLN A 407 13.11 15.95 3.18
CA GLN A 407 12.93 14.56 3.58
C GLN A 407 11.45 14.12 3.67
N TYR A 408 10.49 15.03 3.42
CA TYR A 408 9.06 14.75 3.60
C TYR A 408 8.60 13.51 2.80
N TYR A 409 9.10 13.33 1.57
CA TYR A 409 8.66 12.24 0.70
C TYR A 409 9.21 10.89 1.13
N HIS A 410 10.47 10.85 1.60
CA HIS A 410 11.03 9.67 2.25
C HIS A 410 10.22 9.29 3.49
N TYR A 411 9.85 10.27 4.33
CA TYR A 411 9.00 10.03 5.50
C TYR A 411 7.65 9.41 5.11
N LEU A 412 6.96 9.99 4.11
CA LEU A 412 5.69 9.44 3.62
C LEU A 412 5.86 8.01 3.12
N ARG A 413 6.89 7.74 2.32
CA ARG A 413 7.12 6.42 1.75
C ARG A 413 7.44 5.38 2.81
N PHE A 414 8.28 5.73 3.79
CA PHE A 414 8.58 4.86 4.92
C PHE A 414 7.32 4.47 5.69
N ASN A 415 6.55 5.44 6.17
CA ASN A 415 5.35 5.19 6.98
C ASN A 415 4.23 4.51 6.16
N LEU A 416 4.09 4.86 4.88
CA LEU A 416 3.12 4.23 4.00
C LEU A 416 3.44 2.74 3.82
N LEU A 417 4.71 2.41 3.54
CA LEU A 417 5.13 1.02 3.38
C LEU A 417 4.96 0.23 4.69
N GLU A 418 5.43 0.77 5.81
CA GLU A 418 5.34 0.13 7.13
C GLU A 418 3.88 -0.08 7.58
N TYR A 419 3.05 0.95 7.56
CA TYR A 419 1.71 0.86 8.18
C TYR A 419 0.61 0.42 7.23
N LYS A 420 0.83 0.39 5.92
CA LYS A 420 -0.19 -0.06 4.96
C LYS A 420 0.19 -1.33 4.20
N TYR A 421 1.46 -1.50 3.87
CA TYR A 421 1.93 -2.60 3.01
C TYR A 421 2.73 -3.68 3.75
N SER A 422 3.07 -3.45 5.02
CA SER A 422 3.74 -4.46 5.83
C SER A 422 2.86 -5.69 6.01
N THR A 423 3.51 -6.85 5.94
CA THR A 423 2.88 -8.13 6.26
C THR A 423 2.78 -8.39 7.76
N PHE A 424 3.59 -7.70 8.57
CA PHE A 424 3.62 -7.84 10.02
C PHE A 424 2.74 -6.83 10.74
N GLY A 425 2.55 -5.64 10.15
CA GLY A 425 1.67 -4.59 10.69
C GLY A 425 0.17 -4.79 10.40
N SER A 426 -0.21 -5.79 9.60
CA SER A 426 -1.53 -5.86 8.94
C SER A 426 -2.75 -5.98 9.87
N GLY A 427 -2.56 -6.32 11.15
CA GLY A 427 -3.66 -6.60 12.09
C GLY A 427 -4.56 -5.40 12.41
N ASN A 428 -4.04 -4.17 12.38
CA ASN A 428 -4.77 -2.96 12.81
C ASN A 428 -4.77 -1.81 11.77
N THR A 429 -4.33 -2.09 10.54
CA THR A 429 -4.18 -1.08 9.46
C THR A 429 -5.52 -0.60 8.90
N GLY A 430 -6.59 -1.39 9.06
CA GLY A 430 -7.91 -1.11 8.52
C GLY A 430 -8.53 0.18 9.04
N ASN A 431 -8.17 0.60 10.25
CA ASN A 431 -8.68 1.79 10.91
C ASN A 431 -7.84 3.05 10.64
N LEU A 432 -6.72 2.92 9.94
CA LEU A 432 -5.87 4.06 9.63
C LEU A 432 -6.48 4.87 8.46
N PHE A 433 -6.83 6.12 8.72
CA PHE A 433 -7.41 7.03 7.72
C PHE A 433 -6.35 7.60 6.77
N GLY A 434 -5.16 7.85 7.31
CA GLY A 434 -4.06 8.51 6.62
C GLY A 434 -2.86 8.79 7.52
N ILE A 435 -1.88 9.52 6.97
CA ILE A 435 -0.63 9.91 7.63
C ILE A 435 -0.52 11.44 7.58
N SER A 436 -0.43 12.09 8.72
CA SER A 436 -0.13 13.53 8.84
C SER A 436 1.37 13.78 8.74
N LEU A 437 1.74 14.93 8.18
CA LEU A 437 3.13 15.41 8.15
C LEU A 437 3.40 16.50 9.19
N GLU A 438 2.34 17.10 9.72
CA GLU A 438 2.38 18.19 10.70
C GLU A 438 1.78 17.72 12.03
N ILE A 439 2.31 18.28 13.13
CA ILE A 439 1.65 18.28 14.44
C ILE A 439 0.97 19.65 14.59
N PRO A 440 -0.38 19.71 14.65
CA PRO A 440 -1.09 20.97 14.81
C PRO A 440 -0.72 21.68 16.11
N ALA A 441 -0.72 23.02 16.09
CA ALA A 441 -0.50 23.83 17.29
C ALA A 441 -1.73 23.89 18.21
N TYR A 442 -2.92 23.58 17.69
CA TYR A 442 -4.19 23.65 18.40
C TYR A 442 -5.01 22.38 18.16
N TYR A 443 -5.90 22.05 19.10
CA TYR A 443 -6.95 21.05 18.87
C TYR A 443 -7.96 21.53 17.80
N LEU A 444 -8.87 20.65 17.37
CA LEU A 444 -9.85 20.92 16.31
C LEU A 444 -10.76 22.15 16.57
N ASN A 445 -10.92 22.53 17.84
CA ASN A 445 -11.66 23.73 18.25
C ASN A 445 -10.93 25.05 17.93
N GLY A 446 -9.67 25.01 17.51
CA GLY A 446 -8.83 26.17 17.15
C GLY A 446 -8.47 27.11 18.31
N THR A 447 -8.85 26.79 19.54
CA THR A 447 -8.72 27.69 20.70
C THR A 447 -7.89 27.11 21.83
N THR A 448 -7.82 25.79 21.97
CA THR A 448 -6.98 25.13 22.97
C THR A 448 -5.67 24.67 22.35
N ASP A 449 -4.55 25.06 22.96
CA ASP A 449 -3.20 24.66 22.54
C ASP A 449 -3.03 23.15 22.61
N PHE A 450 -2.42 22.57 21.57
CA PHE A 450 -2.05 21.16 21.53
C PHE A 450 -0.63 20.98 22.06
N VAL A 451 -0.45 20.00 22.95
CA VAL A 451 0.85 19.63 23.50
C VAL A 451 1.19 18.22 23.01
N PRO A 452 2.30 18.05 22.27
CA PRO A 452 2.74 16.71 21.82
C PRO A 452 2.93 15.76 23.00
N LEU A 453 2.57 14.50 22.79
CA LEU A 453 2.72 13.45 23.80
C LEU A 453 4.21 13.11 24.01
N GLY A 454 4.56 12.81 25.26
CA GLY A 454 5.88 12.33 25.66
C GLY A 454 5.97 10.80 25.69
N LEU A 455 7.18 10.28 25.95
CA LEU A 455 7.45 8.84 26.01
C LEU A 455 6.60 8.06 27.01
N ASP A 456 6.13 8.71 28.06
CA ASP A 456 5.29 8.13 29.11
C ASP A 456 3.90 7.71 28.61
N ALA A 457 3.45 8.26 27.48
CA ALA A 457 2.19 7.90 26.86
C ALA A 457 2.28 6.64 25.97
N MET A 458 3.47 6.07 25.72
CA MET A 458 3.60 4.82 24.97
C MET A 458 2.98 3.64 25.73
N LEU A 459 2.21 2.81 25.03
CA LEU A 459 1.49 1.69 25.65
C LEU A 459 2.40 0.50 25.98
N ASP A 460 3.53 0.35 25.26
CA ASP A 460 4.52 -0.70 25.49
C ASP A 460 5.80 -0.12 26.11
N PRO A 461 6.22 -0.61 27.31
CA PRO A 461 7.40 -0.11 28.01
C PRO A 461 8.71 -0.32 27.24
N LYS A 462 8.75 -1.18 26.21
CA LYS A 462 9.96 -1.36 25.39
C LYS A 462 10.38 -0.08 24.67
N TYR A 463 9.43 0.80 24.35
CA TYR A 463 9.71 2.07 23.67
C TYR A 463 10.18 3.14 24.65
N ALA A 464 9.67 3.14 25.89
CA ALA A 464 10.16 4.03 26.94
C ALA A 464 11.65 3.78 27.25
N ALA A 465 12.14 2.55 27.08
CA ALA A 465 13.55 2.21 27.24
C ALA A 465 14.44 2.56 26.02
N LYS A 466 13.84 2.82 24.85
CA LYS A 466 14.53 3.08 23.58
C LYS A 466 14.55 4.55 23.18
N GLY A 467 13.59 5.35 23.65
CA GLY A 467 13.46 6.76 23.29
C GLY A 467 14.30 7.68 24.17
N GLU A 468 14.64 8.86 23.64
CA GLU A 468 15.28 9.93 24.42
C GLU A 468 14.22 10.80 25.13
N PRO A 469 14.48 11.34 26.34
CA PRO A 469 13.49 12.03 27.16
C PRO A 469 12.77 13.20 26.48
N ASP A 470 13.42 13.86 25.52
CA ASP A 470 12.91 15.04 24.80
C ASP A 470 12.33 14.69 23.41
N ASP A 471 12.28 13.40 23.04
CA ASP A 471 11.72 12.97 21.76
C ASP A 471 10.18 13.00 21.80
N ALA A 472 9.59 13.61 20.77
CA ALA A 472 8.17 13.47 20.51
C ALA A 472 7.89 12.03 20.03
N ILE A 473 6.76 11.45 20.45
CA ILE A 473 6.36 10.11 20.01
C ILE A 473 5.31 10.16 18.90
N PRO A 474 5.29 9.19 17.98
CA PRO A 474 4.20 9.06 17.02
C PRO A 474 2.92 8.62 17.76
N PHE A 475 1.78 9.13 17.33
CA PHE A 475 0.50 8.86 17.95
C PHE A 475 -0.62 8.77 16.92
N LEU A 476 -1.71 8.13 17.31
CA LEU A 476 -2.94 8.06 16.53
C LEU A 476 -3.92 9.11 17.04
N TRP A 477 -4.60 9.82 16.14
CA TRP A 477 -5.58 10.82 16.54
C TRP A 477 -6.78 10.83 15.59
N GLN A 478 -7.99 10.83 16.15
CA GLN A 478 -9.26 10.99 15.42
C GLN A 478 -9.50 12.45 14.98
N ALA A 479 -8.52 13.03 14.28
CA ALA A 479 -8.56 14.39 13.77
C ALA A 479 -8.03 14.44 12.33
N PRO A 480 -8.83 14.89 11.34
CA PRO A 480 -8.34 15.15 10.00
C PRO A 480 -7.43 16.38 9.97
N ASN A 481 -6.46 16.40 9.05
CA ASN A 481 -5.54 17.52 8.87
C ASN A 481 -5.64 18.09 7.44
N SER A 482 -5.97 19.38 7.33
CA SER A 482 -6.11 20.14 6.08
C SER A 482 -4.81 20.71 5.52
N ASN A 483 -3.79 20.87 6.36
CA ASN A 483 -2.55 21.55 5.98
C ASN A 483 -1.61 20.62 5.21
N ALA A 484 -1.26 19.48 5.79
CA ALA A 484 -0.30 18.55 5.18
C ALA A 484 -0.56 17.11 5.63
N ALA A 485 -1.33 16.36 4.84
CA ALA A 485 -1.70 14.99 5.17
C ALA A 485 -1.92 14.11 3.95
N LEU A 486 -1.43 12.87 4.04
CA LEU A 486 -1.66 11.80 3.08
C LEU A 486 -2.92 11.03 3.47
N TYR A 487 -3.95 11.09 2.65
CA TYR A 487 -5.16 10.30 2.80
C TYR A 487 -5.12 9.03 1.94
N PHE A 488 -5.61 7.94 2.51
CA PHE A 488 -5.60 6.65 1.85
C PHE A 488 -6.74 6.52 0.81
N GLY A 489 -6.47 5.91 -0.35
CA GLY A 489 -7.46 5.79 -1.43
C GLY A 489 -8.74 5.05 -1.08
N ASP A 490 -8.67 4.00 -0.25
CA ASP A 490 -9.84 3.28 0.24
C ASP A 490 -10.73 4.16 1.10
N LYS A 491 -10.11 4.97 1.96
CA LYS A 491 -10.79 5.93 2.83
C LYS A 491 -11.31 7.13 2.04
N TRP A 492 -10.58 7.57 1.01
CA TRP A 492 -11.00 8.63 0.10
C TRP A 492 -12.24 8.23 -0.71
N LYS A 493 -12.32 6.98 -1.20
CA LYS A 493 -13.55 6.49 -1.85
C LYS A 493 -14.72 6.42 -0.87
N GLU A 494 -14.46 5.99 0.35
CA GLU A 494 -15.49 5.89 1.38
C GLU A 494 -16.06 7.25 1.77
N ILE A 495 -15.22 8.29 1.95
CA ILE A 495 -15.72 9.65 2.21
C ILE A 495 -16.51 10.21 1.03
N HIS A 496 -16.13 9.87 -0.21
CA HIS A 496 -16.91 10.22 -1.41
C HIS A 496 -18.32 9.64 -1.35
N SER A 497 -18.41 8.33 -1.03
CA SER A 497 -19.68 7.65 -0.81
C SER A 497 -20.45 8.22 0.38
N PHE A 498 -19.77 8.55 1.47
CA PHE A 498 -20.36 9.10 2.68
C PHE A 498 -20.99 10.46 2.40
N LEU A 499 -20.26 11.39 1.77
CA LEU A 499 -20.77 12.72 1.47
C LEU A 499 -22.03 12.63 0.61
N ARG A 500 -22.02 11.82 -0.45
CA ARG A 500 -23.20 11.59 -1.31
C ARG A 500 -24.44 11.20 -0.49
N PHE A 501 -24.33 10.19 0.38
CA PHE A 501 -25.47 9.72 1.17
C PHE A 501 -25.85 10.69 2.28
N ARG A 502 -24.86 11.34 2.91
CA ARG A 502 -25.05 12.33 3.97
C ARG A 502 -25.85 13.54 3.49
N LEU A 503 -25.57 14.02 2.28
CA LEU A 503 -26.31 15.12 1.65
C LEU A 503 -27.70 14.68 1.20
N ALA A 504 -27.84 13.50 0.58
CA ALA A 504 -29.15 12.96 0.21
C ALA A 504 -30.08 12.75 1.43
N ALA A 505 -29.52 12.27 2.55
CA ALA A 505 -30.26 12.11 3.81
C ALA A 505 -30.67 13.45 4.44
N PHE A 506 -29.93 14.53 4.17
CA PHE A 506 -30.23 15.87 4.65
C PHE A 506 -31.24 16.63 3.77
N HIS A 507 -31.13 16.49 2.45
CA HIS A 507 -32.08 17.15 1.53
C HIS A 507 -33.42 16.41 1.40
N SER A 508 -33.48 15.14 1.83
CA SER A 508 -34.74 14.39 1.93
C SER A 508 -35.54 14.69 3.22
N GLN A 509 -35.06 15.60 4.09
CA GLN A 509 -35.79 15.96 5.31
C GLN A 509 -36.89 16.97 4.99
N LYS A 510 -38.07 16.80 5.61
CA LYS A 510 -39.15 17.80 5.49
C LYS A 510 -38.79 19.12 6.19
N GLU A 511 -38.09 19.02 7.30
CA GLU A 511 -37.54 20.14 8.07
C GLU A 511 -36.07 19.82 8.40
N PRO A 512 -35.12 20.19 7.54
CA PRO A 512 -33.71 19.95 7.79
C PRO A 512 -33.25 20.75 9.01
N THR A 513 -32.62 20.08 9.97
CA THR A 513 -32.06 20.71 11.18
C THR A 513 -30.54 20.72 11.09
N PRO A 514 -29.90 21.89 10.91
CA PRO A 514 -28.45 22.00 10.87
C PRO A 514 -27.83 21.63 12.22
N ARG A 515 -26.65 21.00 12.20
CA ARG A 515 -25.91 20.60 13.41
C ARG A 515 -24.83 21.62 13.79
N PRO A 516 -24.48 21.75 15.08
CA PRO A 516 -23.35 22.58 15.47
C PRO A 516 -22.03 22.02 14.91
N ARG A 517 -21.14 22.92 14.52
CA ARG A 517 -19.79 22.59 14.07
C ARG A 517 -18.88 22.20 15.23
N THR A 518 -18.01 21.24 14.98
CA THR A 518 -16.97 20.82 15.96
C THR A 518 -15.63 21.45 15.63
N ILE A 519 -15.40 21.72 14.35
CA ILE A 519 -14.16 22.24 13.80
C ILE A 519 -14.28 23.76 13.66
N HIS A 520 -13.21 24.44 14.05
CA HIS A 520 -13.13 25.90 13.97
C HIS A 520 -13.29 26.43 12.53
N GLU A 521 -13.86 27.62 12.38
CA GLU A 521 -14.14 28.25 11.07
C GLU A 521 -12.88 28.64 10.29
N SER A 522 -11.69 28.59 10.90
CA SER A 522 -10.43 28.77 10.19
C SER A 522 -10.07 27.56 9.30
N GLN A 523 -10.79 26.46 9.44
CA GLN A 523 -10.57 25.20 8.73
C GLN A 523 -11.73 24.92 7.75
N PRO A 524 -11.44 24.23 6.64
CA PRO A 524 -12.41 24.00 5.60
C PRO A 524 -13.55 23.06 6.05
N SER A 525 -14.72 23.27 5.49
CA SER A 525 -15.98 22.61 5.84
C SER A 525 -15.96 21.11 5.56
N TRP A 526 -15.17 20.66 4.57
CA TRP A 526 -15.07 19.24 4.25
C TRP A 526 -14.51 18.41 5.41
N MET A 527 -13.72 19.03 6.30
CA MET A 527 -13.16 18.34 7.46
C MET A 527 -14.25 17.85 8.43
N GLU A 528 -15.40 18.52 8.50
CA GLU A 528 -16.51 18.11 9.37
C GLU A 528 -17.07 16.75 8.92
N TYR A 529 -17.26 16.58 7.60
CA TYR A 529 -17.71 15.30 7.05
C TYR A 529 -16.67 14.19 7.24
N MET A 530 -15.37 14.51 7.11
CA MET A 530 -14.32 13.55 7.42
C MET A 530 -14.30 13.17 8.90
N LEU A 531 -14.47 14.15 9.80
CA LEU A 531 -14.54 13.91 11.23
C LEU A 531 -15.76 13.07 11.62
N GLU A 532 -16.94 13.34 11.05
CA GLU A 532 -18.14 12.50 11.24
C GLU A 532 -17.84 11.05 10.82
N LEU A 533 -17.27 10.84 9.63
CA LEU A 533 -16.92 9.49 9.16
C LEU A 533 -15.88 8.82 10.05
N MET A 534 -14.83 9.55 10.44
CA MET A 534 -13.78 9.04 11.32
C MET A 534 -14.36 8.58 12.66
N ARG A 535 -15.26 9.35 13.26
CA ARG A 535 -15.89 9.01 14.54
C ARG A 535 -16.83 7.81 14.43
N VAL A 536 -17.60 7.72 13.35
CA VAL A 536 -18.49 6.58 13.11
C VAL A 536 -17.69 5.31 12.88
N ARG A 537 -16.60 5.36 12.11
CA ARG A 537 -15.80 4.17 11.80
C ARG A 537 -14.72 3.85 12.82
N GLY A 538 -14.45 4.73 13.78
CA GLY A 538 -13.28 4.63 14.65
C GLY A 538 -11.97 4.76 13.88
N TYR A 539 -11.95 5.61 12.83
CA TYR A 539 -10.75 5.86 12.06
C TYR A 539 -9.89 6.94 12.69
N SER A 540 -8.58 6.69 12.67
CA SER A 540 -7.57 7.56 13.26
C SER A 540 -6.49 7.87 12.22
N MET A 541 -5.84 9.02 12.31
CA MET A 541 -4.69 9.39 11.49
C MET A 541 -3.40 9.19 12.28
N LEU A 542 -2.32 8.80 11.59
CA LEU A 542 -0.98 8.74 12.18
C LEU A 542 -0.36 10.12 12.17
N TYR A 543 0.01 10.63 13.35
CA TYR A 543 0.75 11.88 13.50
C TYR A 543 2.24 11.63 13.78
N PRO A 544 3.13 12.48 13.27
CA PRO A 544 4.57 12.25 13.35
C PRO A 544 5.09 12.45 14.78
N GLY A 545 5.95 11.55 15.24
CA GLY A 545 6.76 11.72 16.44
C GLY A 545 8.07 12.45 16.16
N ILE A 546 8.00 13.64 15.56
CA ILE A 546 9.19 14.41 15.20
C ILE A 546 9.24 15.67 16.05
N SER A 547 10.42 15.96 16.60
CA SER A 547 10.62 17.17 17.40
C SER A 547 10.24 18.43 16.60
N PRO A 548 9.50 19.39 17.18
CA PRO A 548 9.17 20.65 16.52
C PRO A 548 10.40 21.46 16.06
N SER A 549 11.58 21.18 16.61
CA SER A 549 12.85 21.79 16.19
C SER A 549 13.40 21.28 14.85
N ARG A 550 12.84 20.18 14.32
CA ARG A 550 13.26 19.50 13.07
C ARG A 550 12.03 19.05 12.29
N ALA A 551 11.05 19.93 12.13
CA ALA A 551 9.76 19.57 11.57
C ALA A 551 9.87 19.19 10.08
N LEU A 552 8.94 18.34 9.62
CA LEU A 552 8.79 18.02 8.19
C LEU A 552 8.04 19.11 7.43
N VAL A 553 7.24 19.89 8.15
CA VAL A 553 6.31 20.88 7.62
C VAL A 553 6.40 22.13 8.48
N SER A 554 6.44 23.28 7.83
CA SER A 554 6.21 24.57 8.48
C SER A 554 4.99 25.23 7.85
N VAL A 555 4.06 25.70 8.68
CA VAL A 555 2.85 26.39 8.22
C VAL A 555 3.02 27.86 8.48
N HIS A 556 3.00 28.65 7.41
CA HIS A 556 3.27 30.07 7.44
C HIS A 556 2.00 30.92 7.57
N ASN A 557 2.09 32.01 8.32
CA ASN A 557 0.91 32.82 8.68
C ASN A 557 0.77 34.13 7.87
N GLU A 558 1.81 34.57 7.17
CA GLU A 558 1.88 35.92 6.59
C GLU A 558 0.88 36.19 5.46
N LEU A 559 0.47 35.15 4.72
CA LEU A 559 -0.47 35.20 3.60
C LEU A 559 -1.67 34.26 3.82
N TYR A 560 -2.03 34.02 5.08
CA TYR A 560 -3.21 33.22 5.43
C TYR A 560 -4.47 33.82 4.81
N GLN A 561 -5.27 32.94 4.19
CA GLN A 561 -6.62 33.22 3.75
C GLN A 561 -7.59 32.23 4.39
N PRO A 562 -8.76 32.70 4.86
CA PRO A 562 -9.79 31.80 5.32
C PRO A 562 -10.30 30.93 4.16
N PRO A 563 -10.85 29.74 4.46
CA PRO A 563 -11.52 28.92 3.46
C PRO A 563 -12.57 29.72 2.66
N GLU A 564 -12.75 29.37 1.38
CA GLU A 564 -13.56 30.14 0.43
C GLU A 564 -15.02 30.31 0.88
N GLU A 565 -15.57 29.32 1.58
CA GLU A 565 -16.92 29.36 2.16
C GLU A 565 -17.07 30.34 3.34
N HIS A 566 -15.96 30.68 4.02
CA HIS A 566 -15.90 31.62 5.14
C HIS A 566 -15.35 33.00 4.72
N SER A 567 -15.00 33.15 3.44
CA SER A 567 -14.57 34.43 2.89
C SER A 567 -15.73 35.44 2.84
N SER A 568 -15.43 36.71 3.15
CA SER A 568 -16.40 37.79 2.97
C SER A 568 -16.46 38.16 1.49
N PRO A 569 -17.64 38.47 0.92
CA PRO A 569 -17.73 38.89 -0.47
C PRO A 569 -16.88 40.16 -0.68
N GLU A 570 -16.10 40.18 -1.76
CA GLU A 570 -15.40 41.37 -2.23
C GLU A 570 -16.40 42.53 -2.35
N THR A 571 -16.32 43.51 -1.43
CA THR A 571 -16.94 44.82 -1.66
C THR A 571 -16.18 45.48 -2.81
N HIS A 572 -16.66 45.28 -4.04
CA HIS A 572 -16.34 46.20 -5.11
C HIS A 572 -16.75 47.62 -4.67
N ASP A 573 -15.78 48.54 -4.69
CA ASP A 573 -15.88 49.96 -4.37
C ASP A 573 -17.25 50.58 -4.66
N THR A 574 -18.17 50.47 -3.69
CA THR A 574 -19.36 51.28 -3.63
C THR A 574 -19.40 51.86 -2.22
N PRO A 575 -19.43 53.20 -2.06
CA PRO A 575 -19.54 53.81 -0.74
C PRO A 575 -20.76 53.25 -0.02
N PRO A 576 -20.72 53.08 1.30
CA PRO A 576 -21.86 52.57 2.06
C PRO A 576 -23.02 53.55 1.89
N THR A 577 -23.95 53.20 1.00
CA THR A 577 -25.26 53.84 1.01
C THR A 577 -25.94 53.31 2.27
N THR A 578 -26.32 54.25 3.12
CA THR A 578 -27.07 54.07 4.37
C THR A 578 -28.01 52.87 4.33
N PRO A 579 -28.03 52.02 5.38
CA PRO A 579 -28.95 50.89 5.45
C PRO A 579 -30.38 51.43 5.45
N ASP A 580 -31.14 51.09 4.41
CA ASP A 580 -32.57 51.33 4.33
C ASP A 580 -33.24 50.31 5.29
N PRO A 581 -33.97 50.75 6.34
CA PRO A 581 -34.45 49.88 7.40
C PRO A 581 -35.64 48.97 7.00
N ASP A 582 -36.05 48.96 5.73
CA ASP A 582 -37.25 48.27 5.24
C ASP A 582 -36.95 47.07 4.31
N HIS A 583 -35.69 46.65 4.16
CA HIS A 583 -35.36 45.41 3.47
C HIS A 583 -35.22 44.26 4.48
N ASP A 584 -36.37 43.71 4.88
CA ASP A 584 -36.46 42.35 5.42
C ASP A 584 -35.89 41.39 4.36
N GLU A 585 -34.66 40.93 4.57
CA GLU A 585 -34.07 39.84 3.81
C GLU A 585 -34.99 38.61 4.00
N PRO A 586 -35.51 38.01 2.91
CA PRO A 586 -36.44 36.90 3.05
C PRO A 586 -35.74 35.77 3.82
N PRO A 587 -36.46 35.06 4.72
CA PRO A 587 -35.89 33.94 5.44
C PRO A 587 -35.29 32.94 4.44
N PRO A 588 -34.10 32.37 4.71
CA PRO A 588 -33.48 31.40 3.81
C PRO A 588 -34.48 30.30 3.50
N SER A 589 -34.64 29.98 2.22
CA SER A 589 -35.59 28.95 1.82
C SER A 589 -35.11 27.60 2.36
N ALA A 590 -36.00 26.62 2.50
CA ALA A 590 -35.61 25.26 2.88
C ALA A 590 -34.58 24.61 1.91
N ALA A 591 -34.40 25.18 0.71
CA ALA A 591 -33.38 24.78 -0.26
C ALA A 591 -31.99 25.39 0.00
N ASP A 592 -31.90 26.41 0.87
CA ASP A 592 -30.66 27.08 1.29
C ASP A 592 -30.16 26.56 2.66
N ALA A 593 -30.81 25.53 3.21
CA ALA A 593 -30.42 24.93 4.47
C ALA A 593 -29.14 24.09 4.29
N GLU A 594 -28.13 24.32 5.13
CA GLU A 594 -26.88 23.55 5.14
C GLU A 594 -26.87 22.50 6.27
N PRO A 595 -26.16 21.37 6.11
CA PRO A 595 -26.04 20.33 7.14
C PRO A 595 -25.44 20.79 8.47
N PHE A 596 -24.63 21.86 8.45
CA PHE A 596 -23.95 22.41 9.61
C PHE A 596 -24.29 23.89 9.79
N LEU A 597 -24.34 24.34 11.04
CA LEU A 597 -24.53 25.73 11.38
C LEU A 597 -23.29 26.53 10.97
N THR A 598 -23.49 27.53 10.13
CA THR A 598 -22.51 28.60 9.90
C THR A 598 -22.61 29.58 11.07
N GLY A 599 -21.48 29.99 11.66
CA GLY A 599 -21.50 31.04 12.67
C GLY A 599 -22.17 32.29 12.10
N SER A 600 -23.10 32.88 12.86
CA SER A 600 -23.89 34.04 12.42
C SER A 600 -22.97 35.21 12.06
N MET A 601 -22.82 35.55 10.77
CA MET A 601 -22.16 36.78 10.26
C MET A 601 -20.96 37.25 11.10
N SER A 602 -20.12 36.31 11.53
CA SER A 602 -18.90 36.64 12.27
C SER A 602 -17.93 37.29 11.29
N PRO A 603 -17.15 38.30 11.71
CA PRO A 603 -16.03 38.77 10.91
C PRO A 603 -15.14 37.57 10.54
N PRO A 604 -14.46 37.61 9.37
CA PRO A 604 -13.59 36.52 8.94
C PRO A 604 -12.65 36.12 10.08
N PRO A 605 -12.41 34.81 10.29
CA PRO A 605 -11.65 34.34 11.43
C PRO A 605 -10.30 35.07 11.48
N PRO A 606 -9.87 35.52 12.67
CA PRO A 606 -8.60 36.24 12.79
C PRO A 606 -7.47 35.35 12.28
N ARG A 607 -6.46 35.98 11.68
CA ARG A 607 -5.26 35.29 11.22
C ARG A 607 -4.72 34.42 12.37
N PRO A 608 -4.54 33.10 12.16
CA PRO A 608 -3.93 32.26 13.16
C PRO A 608 -2.50 32.73 13.43
N SER A 609 -2.13 32.79 14.70
CA SER A 609 -0.79 33.15 15.15
C SER A 609 -0.12 31.89 15.68
N THR A 610 0.12 30.91 14.79
CA THR A 610 0.79 29.66 15.15
C THR A 610 2.30 29.83 15.19
N PRO A 611 3.02 29.07 16.04
CA PRO A 611 4.47 28.98 15.94
C PRO A 611 4.88 28.33 14.62
N GLU A 612 5.88 28.90 13.94
CA GLU A 612 6.43 28.36 12.68
C GLU A 612 7.67 27.51 13.00
N PRO A 613 7.56 26.16 13.04
CA PRO A 613 8.69 25.32 13.38
C PRO A 613 9.76 25.36 12.28
N PRO A 614 11.05 25.34 12.63
CA PRO A 614 12.12 25.23 11.65
C PRO A 614 12.11 23.85 10.97
N LEU A 615 12.32 23.85 9.67
CA LEU A 615 12.38 22.63 8.87
C LEU A 615 13.65 21.82 9.17
N ALA A 616 13.52 20.49 9.08
CA ALA A 616 14.67 19.59 9.12
C ALA A 616 15.70 19.94 8.02
N ALA A 617 16.98 19.92 8.39
CA ALA A 617 18.06 20.21 7.46
C ALA A 617 18.12 19.17 6.33
N ALA A 618 18.41 19.62 5.11
CA ALA A 618 18.48 18.78 3.90
C ALA A 618 19.46 17.60 4.02
N ASN A 619 20.55 17.78 4.75
CA ASN A 619 21.63 16.80 4.89
C ASN A 619 21.39 15.77 6.01
N THR A 620 20.31 15.90 6.78
CA THR A 620 20.02 14.94 7.84
C THR A 620 19.24 13.77 7.24
N PRO A 621 19.81 12.54 7.23
CA PRO A 621 19.09 11.38 6.72
C PRO A 621 17.86 11.08 7.58
N LEU A 622 16.82 10.54 6.95
CA LEU A 622 15.53 10.29 7.61
C LEU A 622 15.67 9.43 8.88
N HIS A 623 16.56 8.44 8.89
CA HIS A 623 16.70 7.52 10.02
C HIS A 623 17.18 8.21 11.31
N LEU A 624 17.85 9.38 11.21
CA LEU A 624 18.23 10.23 12.35
C LEU A 624 17.15 11.26 12.73
N LEU A 625 16.19 11.50 11.84
CA LEU A 625 15.03 12.36 12.11
C LEU A 625 13.94 11.62 12.88
N LEU A 626 13.78 10.32 12.62
CA LEU A 626 12.77 9.48 13.24
C LEU A 626 13.13 9.09 14.68
N PRO A 627 12.14 8.97 15.57
CA PRO A 627 12.36 8.47 16.92
C PRO A 627 12.76 6.98 16.90
N PHE A 628 13.28 6.49 18.03
CA PHE A 628 13.63 5.07 18.23
C PHE A 628 14.64 4.51 17.20
N ASN A 629 15.56 5.34 16.68
CA ASN A 629 16.51 4.95 15.62
C ASN A 629 15.82 4.40 14.35
N ALA A 630 14.67 4.98 14.02
CA ALA A 630 13.80 4.55 12.92
C ALA A 630 13.27 3.10 13.06
N ASP A 631 13.13 2.60 14.28
CA ASP A 631 12.35 1.39 14.60
C ASP A 631 10.88 1.82 14.82
N PRO A 632 10.01 1.72 13.79
CA PRO A 632 8.67 2.28 13.86
C PRO A 632 7.84 1.49 14.89
N PRO A 633 7.15 2.16 15.84
CA PRO A 633 6.30 1.45 16.77
C PRO A 633 5.11 0.83 16.03
N GLU A 634 4.66 -0.34 16.48
CA GLU A 634 3.43 -0.96 15.98
C GLU A 634 2.22 -0.10 16.37
N LEU A 635 1.18 -0.07 15.52
CA LEU A 635 -0.03 0.74 15.77
C LEU A 635 -0.70 0.43 17.12
N ALA A 636 -0.65 -0.83 17.56
CA ALA A 636 -1.23 -1.25 18.85
C ALA A 636 -0.46 -0.74 20.07
N HIS A 637 0.77 -0.25 19.90
CA HIS A 637 1.60 0.26 20.99
C HIS A 637 1.65 1.80 21.03
N MET A 638 1.09 2.47 20.04
CA MET A 638 0.99 3.93 20.01
C MET A 638 -0.20 4.40 20.84
N PRO A 639 -0.10 5.57 21.52
CA PRO A 639 -1.26 6.20 22.12
C PRO A 639 -2.27 6.63 21.05
N GLU A 640 -3.55 6.46 21.36
CA GLU A 640 -4.66 6.91 20.53
C GLU A 640 -5.41 8.04 21.22
N LEU A 641 -5.71 9.11 20.48
CA LEU A 641 -6.45 10.28 20.94
C LEU A 641 -7.83 10.32 20.28
N SER A 642 -8.84 10.65 21.09
CA SER A 642 -10.20 10.98 20.64
C SER A 642 -10.21 12.27 19.84
N HIS A 643 -11.31 12.57 19.13
CA HIS A 643 -11.50 13.85 18.45
C HIS A 643 -11.33 15.08 19.38
N SER A 644 -11.60 14.93 20.66
CA SER A 644 -11.46 15.98 21.69
C SER A 644 -10.04 16.10 22.23
N GLY A 645 -9.16 15.13 21.95
CA GLY A 645 -7.81 15.06 22.51
C GLY A 645 -7.65 14.17 23.74
N ASP A 646 -8.68 13.41 24.13
CA ASP A 646 -8.59 12.50 25.27
C ASP A 646 -7.89 11.20 24.87
N LEU A 647 -7.04 10.65 25.75
CA LEU A 647 -6.42 9.35 25.54
C LEU A 647 -7.48 8.23 25.56
N LEU A 648 -7.46 7.40 24.53
CA LEU A 648 -8.34 6.25 24.36
C LEU A 648 -7.54 4.96 24.48
N SER A 649 -8.12 3.97 25.18
CA SER A 649 -7.67 2.59 25.04
C SER A 649 -8.22 1.98 23.74
N ALA A 650 -7.59 0.91 23.24
CA ALA A 650 -8.06 0.23 22.03
C ALA A 650 -9.49 -0.33 22.19
N GLU A 651 -9.88 -0.75 23.40
CA GLU A 651 -11.22 -1.25 23.69
C GLU A 651 -12.24 -0.09 23.74
N ASP A 652 -11.89 1.02 24.40
CA ASP A 652 -12.74 2.21 24.48
C ASP A 652 -12.94 2.84 23.09
N SER A 653 -11.90 2.89 22.24
CA SER A 653 -12.00 3.41 20.87
C SER A 653 -13.01 2.62 20.05
N LYS A 654 -12.98 1.28 20.16
CA LYS A 654 -13.93 0.39 19.49
C LYS A 654 -15.36 0.57 20.01
N GLN A 655 -15.55 0.56 21.33
CA GLN A 655 -16.88 0.73 21.94
C GLN A 655 -17.48 2.10 21.60
N LEU A 656 -16.66 3.16 21.63
CA LEU A 656 -17.07 4.50 21.25
C LEU A 656 -17.53 4.57 19.79
N ALA A 657 -16.80 3.92 18.87
CA ALA A 657 -17.17 3.87 17.45
C ALA A 657 -18.49 3.12 17.22
N GLU A 658 -18.72 2.00 17.91
CA GLU A 658 -19.96 1.22 17.85
C GLU A 658 -21.16 2.05 18.36
N ASP A 659 -21.02 2.71 19.51
CA ASP A 659 -22.03 3.58 20.10
C ASP A 659 -22.36 4.79 19.21
N VAL A 660 -21.32 5.44 18.67
CA VAL A 660 -21.48 6.58 17.75
C VAL A 660 -22.14 6.12 16.46
N THR A 661 -21.77 4.95 15.92
CA THR A 661 -22.40 4.37 14.72
C THR A 661 -23.89 4.13 14.94
N ALA A 662 -24.28 3.52 16.06
CA ALA A 662 -25.68 3.24 16.36
C ALA A 662 -26.51 4.54 16.41
N ARG A 663 -26.01 5.56 17.14
CA ARG A 663 -26.66 6.87 17.24
C ARG A 663 -26.68 7.61 15.90
N PHE A 664 -25.62 7.50 15.11
CA PHE A 664 -25.53 8.12 13.79
C PHE A 664 -26.56 7.51 12.83
N ARG A 665 -26.66 6.18 12.78
CA ARG A 665 -27.63 5.46 11.93
C ARG A 665 -29.07 5.84 12.27
N GLU A 666 -29.39 6.00 13.55
CA GLU A 666 -30.73 6.44 13.97
C GLU A 666 -30.98 7.91 13.62
N ALA A 667 -30.08 8.81 14.01
CA ALA A 667 -30.32 10.25 13.96
C ALA A 667 -30.08 10.89 12.58
N ILE A 668 -29.09 10.40 11.82
CA ILE A 668 -28.72 10.92 10.49
C ILE A 668 -29.07 9.90 9.42
N GLY A 669 -28.67 8.65 9.62
CA GLY A 669 -28.85 7.56 8.67
C GLY A 669 -30.31 7.17 8.42
N ARG A 670 -31.21 7.50 9.36
CA ARG A 670 -32.64 7.16 9.35
C ARG A 670 -32.91 5.66 9.23
N CYS A 671 -32.00 4.88 9.80
CA CYS A 671 -32.09 3.44 9.74
C CYS A 671 -32.99 2.89 10.83
N PRO A 672 -33.97 2.02 10.50
CA PRO A 672 -34.67 1.26 11.51
C PRO A 672 -33.69 0.33 12.24
N ALA A 673 -34.10 -0.13 13.43
CA ALA A 673 -33.34 -1.15 14.15
C ALA A 673 -33.11 -2.38 13.24
N PRO A 674 -31.89 -2.93 13.19
CA PRO A 674 -31.60 -4.09 12.37
C PRO A 674 -32.45 -5.29 12.83
N PRO A 675 -32.80 -6.21 11.92
CA PRO A 675 -33.45 -7.47 12.29
C PRO A 675 -32.64 -8.22 13.36
N GLU A 676 -33.32 -8.91 14.28
CA GLU A 676 -32.65 -9.69 15.33
C GLU A 676 -31.66 -10.68 14.71
N GLY A 677 -30.41 -10.67 15.17
CA GLY A 677 -29.37 -11.58 14.68
C GLY A 677 -28.64 -11.12 13.41
N MET A 678 -28.96 -9.94 12.85
CA MET A 678 -28.34 -9.42 11.64
C MET A 678 -27.65 -8.07 11.87
N PHE A 679 -26.58 -7.81 11.13
CA PHE A 679 -25.92 -6.51 11.07
C PHE A 679 -25.83 -6.02 9.63
N ARG A 680 -25.73 -4.70 9.43
CA ARG A 680 -25.57 -4.14 8.08
C ARG A 680 -24.20 -4.47 7.52
N ARG A 681 -24.17 -4.93 6.28
CA ARG A 681 -22.97 -5.34 5.57
C ARG A 681 -22.07 -4.13 5.29
N VAL A 682 -20.85 -4.15 5.82
CA VAL A 682 -19.85 -3.11 5.55
C VAL A 682 -19.07 -3.48 4.29
N VAL A 683 -19.19 -2.67 3.25
CA VAL A 683 -18.45 -2.84 1.99
C VAL A 683 -17.31 -1.84 1.93
N SER A 684 -16.08 -2.33 1.71
CA SER A 684 -14.89 -1.47 1.64
C SER A 684 -15.03 -0.38 0.58
N GLY A 685 -14.82 0.89 0.97
CA GLY A 685 -14.94 2.04 0.07
C GLY A 685 -16.37 2.56 -0.14
N SER A 686 -17.35 2.02 0.57
CA SER A 686 -18.73 2.47 0.57
C SER A 686 -19.18 2.78 1.99
N ALA A 687 -19.99 3.82 2.13
CA ALA A 687 -20.63 4.21 3.39
C ALA A 687 -22.13 3.94 3.40
N ARG A 688 -22.64 3.12 2.45
CA ARG A 688 -24.08 2.82 2.30
C ARG A 688 -24.68 2.21 3.56
N ASP A 689 -23.92 1.42 4.31
CA ASP A 689 -24.39 0.77 5.55
C ASP A 689 -24.75 1.76 6.69
N LEU A 690 -24.37 3.03 6.55
CA LEU A 690 -24.68 4.08 7.52
C LEU A 690 -26.01 4.79 7.24
N PHE A 691 -26.63 4.56 6.08
CA PHE A 691 -27.80 5.30 5.61
C PHE A 691 -28.90 4.38 5.08
N CYS A 692 -30.15 4.80 5.27
CA CYS A 692 -31.34 4.07 4.87
C CYS A 692 -32.27 5.00 4.09
N LEU A 693 -32.20 4.92 2.76
CA LEU A 693 -32.92 5.80 1.85
C LEU A 693 -34.22 5.16 1.30
N GLY A 694 -34.64 4.03 1.87
CA GLY A 694 -35.85 3.30 1.47
C GLY A 694 -35.66 2.32 0.32
N ASP A 695 -34.41 2.03 -0.05
CA ASP A 695 -33.98 1.08 -1.08
C ASP A 695 -33.16 -0.09 -0.51
N ASP A 696 -33.35 -0.40 0.79
CA ASP A 696 -32.65 -1.50 1.46
C ASP A 696 -33.21 -2.87 0.99
N ASP A 697 -32.33 -3.77 0.59
CA ASP A 697 -32.66 -5.15 0.17
C ASP A 697 -32.01 -6.19 1.11
N ASP A 698 -32.40 -7.48 0.99
CA ASP A 698 -31.83 -8.59 1.79
C ASP A 698 -30.29 -8.70 1.68
N GLY A 699 -29.69 -8.18 0.60
CA GLY A 699 -28.24 -8.16 0.39
C GLY A 699 -27.47 -7.12 1.20
N ASP A 700 -28.17 -6.21 1.89
CA ASP A 700 -27.58 -5.15 2.72
C ASP A 700 -27.31 -5.63 4.17
N PHE A 701 -27.67 -6.87 4.51
CA PHE A 701 -27.51 -7.46 5.84
C PHE A 701 -26.62 -8.72 5.82
N GLU A 702 -25.89 -8.95 6.90
CA GLU A 702 -25.09 -10.15 7.19
C GLU A 702 -25.57 -10.79 8.50
N SER A 703 -25.63 -12.12 8.55
CA SER A 703 -26.06 -12.89 9.73
C SER A 703 -24.92 -13.08 10.74
N LEU A 704 -25.24 -13.01 12.04
CA LEU A 704 -24.30 -13.29 13.12
C LEU A 704 -23.88 -14.78 13.20
N GLU A 705 -24.67 -15.70 12.63
CA GLU A 705 -24.34 -17.11 12.56
C GLU A 705 -23.63 -17.46 11.23
N PRO A 706 -22.57 -18.32 11.25
CA PRO A 706 -22.01 -18.86 10.02
C PRO A 706 -23.12 -19.63 9.27
N PRO A 707 -23.15 -19.60 7.93
CA PRO A 707 -24.19 -20.28 7.18
C PRO A 707 -24.20 -21.76 7.58
N VAL A 708 -25.26 -22.18 8.27
CA VAL A 708 -25.57 -23.58 8.43
C VAL A 708 -25.82 -24.08 7.02
N MET A 709 -24.90 -24.86 6.45
CA MET A 709 -25.23 -25.67 5.28
C MET A 709 -26.40 -26.56 5.73
N GLU A 710 -27.61 -26.21 5.31
CA GLU A 710 -28.74 -27.12 5.33
C GLU A 710 -28.38 -28.29 4.44
N VAL A 711 -27.80 -29.33 5.06
CA VAL A 711 -27.76 -30.66 4.46
C VAL A 711 -29.21 -31.11 4.44
N GLU A 712 -29.84 -31.08 3.25
CA GLU A 712 -31.09 -31.79 2.99
C GLU A 712 -30.92 -33.25 3.43
N ILE A 713 -31.42 -33.58 4.62
CA ILE A 713 -31.57 -34.95 5.06
C ILE A 713 -32.76 -35.51 4.28
N ILE A 714 -32.46 -36.14 3.15
CA ILE A 714 -33.42 -37.04 2.51
C ILE A 714 -33.61 -38.23 3.47
N GLU A 715 -34.75 -38.28 4.14
CA GLU A 715 -35.21 -39.45 4.90
C GLU A 715 -35.31 -40.66 3.96
N GLY A 716 -34.33 -41.55 4.08
CA GLY A 716 -34.35 -42.89 3.52
C GLY A 716 -33.66 -43.82 4.52
N GLY A 717 -34.46 -44.53 5.32
CA GLY A 717 -34.03 -45.20 6.54
C GLY A 717 -32.88 -46.20 6.40
N ALA A 718 -31.92 -46.08 7.33
CA ALA A 718 -31.17 -47.16 7.96
C ALA A 718 -30.41 -46.61 9.18
N ALA A 719 -31.16 -46.11 10.18
CA ALA A 719 -30.62 -45.69 11.46
C ALA A 719 -30.88 -46.78 12.50
N ALA A 720 -29.90 -47.65 12.72
CA ALA A 720 -29.64 -48.35 13.99
C ALA A 720 -28.43 -49.26 13.80
N GLU A 721 -27.21 -48.72 13.86
CA GLU A 721 -26.00 -49.46 14.32
C GLU A 721 -24.71 -48.62 14.35
N THR A 722 -24.66 -47.41 13.79
CA THR A 722 -23.41 -46.63 13.69
C THR A 722 -23.20 -45.55 14.76
N SER A 723 -24.20 -45.23 15.60
CA SER A 723 -24.02 -44.19 16.65
C SER A 723 -23.28 -44.68 17.90
N ALA A 724 -23.17 -46.00 18.13
CA ALA A 724 -22.47 -46.56 19.28
C ALA A 724 -20.94 -46.59 19.11
N ALA A 725 -20.44 -46.68 17.88
CA ALA A 725 -18.99 -46.80 17.61
C ALA A 725 -18.25 -45.44 17.64
N VAL A 726 -18.93 -44.34 17.31
CA VAL A 726 -18.31 -43.00 17.30
C VAL A 726 -18.22 -42.41 18.71
N ALA A 727 -19.20 -42.71 19.58
CA ALA A 727 -19.18 -42.28 20.98
C ALA A 727 -18.05 -42.95 21.79
N ALA A 728 -17.68 -44.20 21.48
CA ALA A 728 -16.61 -44.95 22.15
C ALA A 728 -15.19 -44.50 21.75
N ALA A 729 -15.01 -43.97 20.53
CA ALA A 729 -13.74 -43.45 20.05
C ALA A 729 -13.42 -42.04 20.61
N ALA A 730 -14.44 -41.22 20.87
CA ALA A 730 -14.28 -39.91 21.48
C ALA A 730 -13.88 -39.97 22.96
N THR A 731 -14.35 -40.99 23.70
CA THR A 731 -13.99 -41.17 25.13
C THR A 731 -12.58 -41.74 25.33
N THR A 732 -12.06 -42.52 24.38
CA THR A 732 -10.69 -43.05 24.43
C THR A 732 -9.64 -42.01 24.02
N ALA A 733 -9.97 -41.10 23.10
CA ALA A 733 -9.08 -39.99 22.74
C ALA A 733 -8.93 -38.96 23.89
N ALA A 734 -10.01 -38.66 24.63
CA ALA A 734 -9.97 -37.74 25.77
C ALA A 734 -9.19 -38.28 27.00
N ALA A 735 -9.11 -39.61 27.15
CA ALA A 735 -8.34 -40.24 28.22
C ALA A 735 -6.82 -40.26 27.95
N MET A 736 -6.39 -40.30 26.68
CA MET A 736 -4.96 -40.27 26.32
C MET A 736 -4.34 -38.88 26.37
N THR A 737 -5.10 -37.81 26.11
CA THR A 737 -4.61 -36.41 26.25
C THR A 737 -4.49 -35.97 27.72
N ALA A 738 -5.29 -36.51 28.64
CA ALA A 738 -5.18 -36.22 30.07
C ALA A 738 -3.96 -36.89 30.75
N GLN A 739 -3.45 -38.01 30.21
CA GLN A 739 -2.26 -38.68 30.75
C GLN A 739 -0.91 -38.09 30.25
N ALA A 740 -0.90 -37.33 29.16
CA ALA A 740 0.30 -36.63 28.69
C ALA A 740 0.56 -35.31 29.45
N ALA A 741 -0.45 -34.71 30.07
CA ALA A 741 -0.34 -33.45 30.82
C ALA A 741 0.14 -33.61 32.27
N VAL A 742 0.18 -34.84 32.82
CA VAL A 742 0.68 -35.11 34.19
C VAL A 742 2.13 -35.64 34.20
N GLY A 743 2.66 -36.12 33.06
CA GLY A 743 4.02 -36.67 32.96
C GLY A 743 5.16 -35.67 32.67
N GLY A 744 4.85 -34.41 32.37
CA GLY A 744 5.83 -33.38 32.00
C GLY A 744 6.38 -32.54 33.16
N THR A 745 5.74 -32.61 34.34
CA THR A 745 6.04 -31.73 35.49
C THR A 745 6.95 -32.34 36.56
N GLU A 746 7.43 -33.57 36.39
CA GLU A 746 8.29 -34.28 37.38
C GLU A 746 9.76 -34.47 36.94
N ARG A 747 10.23 -33.82 35.87
CA ARG A 747 11.62 -34.04 35.38
C ARG A 747 12.50 -32.77 35.32
N ASN A 748 12.24 -31.78 36.16
CA ASN A 748 13.10 -30.60 36.35
C ASN A 748 13.18 -30.10 37.81
N ILE A 749 13.13 -31.00 38.78
CA ILE A 749 13.66 -30.78 40.14
C ILE A 749 14.70 -31.87 40.41
N GLU A 750 15.84 -31.82 39.73
CA GLU A 750 17.13 -32.38 40.16
C GLU A 750 18.21 -32.08 39.12
N ARG A 751 18.69 -30.83 39.13
CA ARG A 751 20.05 -30.34 38.77
C ARG A 751 19.98 -28.84 38.44
N SER A 752 19.76 -28.08 39.49
CA SER A 752 20.45 -26.81 39.75
C SER A 752 21.80 -27.11 40.39
#